data_AF-A0A368GDE4-F1
#
_entry.id   AF-A0A368GDE4-F1
#
_cell.length_a   1.000
_cell.length_b   1.000
_cell.length_c   1.000
_cell.angle_alpha   90.00
_cell.angle_beta   90.00
_cell.angle_gamma   90.00
#
_symmetry.space_group_name_H-M   'P 1'
#
loop_
_entity.id
_entity.type
_entity.pdbx_description
1 polymer ?
#
loop_
_entity_poly.entity_id
_entity_poly.type
_entity_poly.pdbx_seq_one_letter_code
_entity_poly.pdbx_strand_id
1 'polypeptide(L)'
;MISESLQQQPEQIPSNLNEQQSVLEDLETKKQRLENLLQTIPAGDATEELRQRSEWDLSKLKDLLKRLGDSVGDKLAALAAFNAARKDAEDQLLAITGPESVEKTSDELKKDEESLARLQQSISQLDRDGLDDEQKGEHAQLLDRINESLAVIKQRRNDLEDELARRAADESLRDAITPVSSRLVQLVNDADRLLGDAEGVPAQYRPTAEDLVEESKKAVTLLQDAPKSHPSVQALEAALSSAEKMIPVLEERANNWDSFVRIRDEADIELDKLRKPLDEVLAKPRRSTNDAKKDFDVISEERKKTNILGDKVHQLQELSELLDPLESAYADVRFIDVDAEQMEKQYDDVLNELSAEIEDENLLCDSVDHFNAEMNAICDLVAGEPTKENVENIEQFHLPALRAQLSMLKERYDEANHARKHVDPDSSRFAVLEDRIKSLDALLDDAKKAAEKDELERLIVVLTIRMSQLEAIPLRELTEDSLNEIEKQVHDLPKEKVEQLQKQIEDLRNAKKQQDDTLRDTIQRLAQIEEAIAALPTAQDIPTIEDRLGRMGDIRESLLNLEITADKDIDDRAENARKTIDEMTKHDEEQLQKMLTERDLRNDAIQSLDQLEEDVAELEQCLPVPSTSSSDLIAFQQGKTPKLAAKLEAIGDVPADLLPKKEDLAHRIDDVNKKLDEQVNDLKRFEEKTIELQNVVDECRDKLKKRDAPEPIETVQKDAEDLAVVLATIDAIPQEELSPRNQLARDANNIKEQAK
;
A
#
# COMPACT_ATOMS: atom_id res chain seq x y z
N MET A 1 33.60 188.71 -64.95
CA MET A 1 33.57 188.09 -63.60
C MET A 1 32.50 187.01 -63.40
N ILE A 2 31.46 186.85 -64.24
CA ILE A 2 30.49 185.75 -64.07
C ILE A 2 30.86 184.52 -64.92
N SER A 3 31.41 184.74 -66.12
CA SER A 3 31.91 183.66 -66.99
C SER A 3 33.11 182.89 -66.42
N GLU A 4 33.89 183.47 -65.49
CA GLU A 4 34.98 182.76 -64.79
C GLU A 4 34.48 181.88 -63.65
N SER A 5 33.35 182.23 -63.00
CA SER A 5 32.76 181.40 -61.92
C SER A 5 31.97 180.20 -62.45
N LEU A 6 31.56 180.18 -63.72
CA LEU A 6 30.89 179.04 -64.35
C LEU A 6 31.88 178.00 -64.91
N GLN A 7 33.11 178.37 -65.21
CA GLN A 7 34.17 177.43 -65.62
C GLN A 7 34.73 176.59 -64.46
N GLN A 8 34.46 176.97 -63.21
CA GLN A 8 34.90 176.23 -62.01
C GLN A 8 33.84 175.28 -61.45
N GLN A 9 32.69 175.10 -62.12
CA GLN A 9 31.73 174.11 -61.64
C GLN A 9 32.10 172.71 -62.16
N PRO A 10 32.14 171.71 -61.27
CA PRO A 10 32.49 170.34 -61.67
C PRO A 10 31.45 169.79 -62.65
N GLU A 11 31.91 169.23 -63.78
CA GLU A 11 31.06 168.50 -64.73
C GLU A 11 30.51 167.18 -64.17
N GLN A 12 30.94 166.80 -62.95
CA GLN A 12 30.53 165.60 -62.25
C GLN A 12 29.53 165.96 -61.14
N ILE A 13 28.40 165.25 -61.14
CA ILE A 13 27.40 165.29 -60.07
C ILE A 13 28.06 164.74 -58.79
N PRO A 14 28.00 165.46 -57.65
CA PRO A 14 28.54 164.98 -56.38
C PRO A 14 27.96 163.63 -55.97
N SER A 15 28.70 162.80 -55.25
CA SER A 15 28.27 161.45 -54.87
C SER A 15 27.44 161.38 -53.60
N ASN A 16 27.39 162.43 -52.78
CA ASN A 16 26.66 162.48 -51.50
C ASN A 16 25.33 163.25 -51.65
N LEU A 17 24.22 162.74 -51.13
CA LEU A 17 22.91 163.41 -51.21
C LEU A 17 22.92 164.85 -50.62
N ASN A 18 23.56 165.08 -49.47
CA ASN A 18 23.64 166.41 -48.86
C ASN A 18 24.44 167.39 -49.74
N GLU A 19 25.50 166.91 -50.37
CA GLU A 19 26.29 167.70 -51.31
C GLU A 19 25.52 167.95 -52.61
N GLN A 20 24.79 166.95 -53.12
CA GLN A 20 23.92 167.10 -54.29
C GLN A 20 22.80 168.12 -54.03
N GLN A 21 22.13 168.07 -52.87
CA GLN A 21 21.10 169.03 -52.49
C GLN A 21 21.66 170.45 -52.34
N SER A 22 22.82 170.61 -51.69
CA SER A 22 23.49 171.91 -51.55
C SER A 22 23.93 172.48 -52.90
N VAL A 23 24.48 171.63 -53.78
CA VAL A 23 24.87 172.03 -55.14
C VAL A 23 23.63 172.36 -55.99
N LEU A 24 22.52 171.64 -55.82
CA LEU A 24 21.25 171.92 -56.50
C LEU A 24 20.71 173.29 -56.07
N GLU A 25 20.71 173.59 -54.77
CA GLU A 25 20.30 174.89 -54.24
C GLU A 25 21.20 176.04 -54.73
N ASP A 26 22.53 175.86 -54.71
CA ASP A 26 23.48 176.87 -55.23
C ASP A 26 23.34 177.06 -56.75
N LEU A 27 23.13 175.99 -57.52
CA LEU A 27 22.87 176.05 -58.96
C LEU A 27 21.55 176.77 -59.25
N GLU A 28 20.48 176.50 -58.51
CA GLU A 28 19.19 177.18 -58.66
C GLU A 28 19.33 178.70 -58.38
N THR A 29 20.13 179.04 -57.37
CA THR A 29 20.42 180.44 -57.00
C THR A 29 21.25 181.14 -58.10
N LYS A 30 22.23 180.44 -58.69
CA LYS A 30 23.04 180.93 -59.82
C LYS A 30 22.22 181.07 -61.10
N LYS A 31 21.28 180.14 -61.36
CA LYS A 31 20.31 180.24 -62.46
C LYS A 31 19.53 181.53 -62.37
N GLN A 32 18.93 181.82 -61.21
CA GLN A 32 18.17 183.05 -60.99
C GLN A 32 19.03 184.30 -61.19
N ARG A 33 20.28 184.28 -60.73
CA ARG A 33 21.23 185.39 -60.98
C ARG A 33 21.50 185.56 -62.48
N LEU A 34 21.77 184.48 -63.22
CA LEU A 34 22.06 184.55 -64.66
C LEU A 34 20.84 184.98 -65.48
N GLU A 35 19.65 184.49 -65.14
CA GLU A 35 18.38 184.91 -65.76
C GLU A 35 18.12 186.41 -65.54
N ASN A 36 18.38 186.92 -64.32
CA ASN A 36 18.27 188.34 -64.02
C ASN A 36 19.29 189.19 -64.80
N LEU A 37 20.53 188.72 -64.95
CA LEU A 37 21.57 189.42 -65.69
C LEU A 37 21.29 189.51 -67.19
N LEU A 38 20.80 188.42 -67.79
CA LEU A 38 20.36 188.39 -69.19
C LEU A 38 19.27 189.43 -69.48
N GLN A 39 18.38 189.74 -68.52
CA GLN A 39 17.37 190.78 -68.66
C GLN A 39 17.93 192.21 -68.67
N THR A 40 19.14 192.44 -68.13
CA THR A 40 19.73 193.79 -67.95
C THR A 40 20.72 194.22 -69.04
N ILE A 41 21.06 193.37 -70.01
CA ILE A 41 22.04 193.68 -71.07
C ILE A 41 21.37 194.45 -72.24
N PRO A 42 21.82 195.68 -72.60
CA PRO A 42 21.25 196.48 -73.71
C PRO A 42 21.52 195.87 -75.09
N ALA A 43 20.59 196.00 -76.04
CA ALA A 43 20.71 195.45 -77.39
C ALA A 43 21.58 196.32 -78.33
N GLY A 44 22.71 195.78 -78.79
CA GLY A 44 23.57 196.35 -79.82
C GLY A 44 24.63 195.34 -80.28
N ASP A 45 25.18 195.49 -81.49
CA ASP A 45 26.09 194.49 -82.10
C ASP A 45 27.35 194.18 -81.26
N ALA A 46 27.75 195.07 -80.34
CA ALA A 46 28.88 194.84 -79.43
C ALA A 46 28.51 194.00 -78.17
N THR A 47 27.23 193.78 -77.87
CA THR A 47 26.74 193.05 -76.67
C THR A 47 26.08 191.71 -76.98
N GLU A 48 25.82 191.39 -78.27
CA GLU A 48 25.17 190.14 -78.69
C GLU A 48 25.99 188.88 -78.35
N GLU A 49 27.33 188.93 -78.48
CA GLU A 49 28.20 187.81 -78.07
C GLU A 49 28.09 187.50 -76.56
N LEU A 50 27.93 188.53 -75.72
CA LEU A 50 27.74 188.38 -74.28
C LEU A 50 26.38 187.75 -73.95
N ARG A 51 25.35 188.07 -74.75
CA ARG A 51 24.00 187.53 -74.59
C ARG A 51 23.93 186.05 -75.00
N GLN A 52 24.48 185.70 -76.17
CA GLN A 52 24.53 184.31 -76.63
C GLN A 52 25.36 183.42 -75.69
N ARG A 53 26.49 183.94 -75.18
CA ARG A 53 27.30 183.21 -74.20
C ARG A 53 26.55 182.99 -72.88
N SER A 54 25.79 183.99 -72.42
CA SER A 54 24.96 183.86 -71.21
C SER A 54 23.77 182.91 -71.41
N GLU A 55 23.12 182.90 -72.59
CA GLU A 55 22.05 181.93 -72.93
C GLU A 55 22.58 180.50 -73.01
N TRP A 56 23.77 180.31 -73.57
CA TRP A 56 24.44 179.01 -73.59
C TRP A 56 24.79 178.52 -72.17
N ASP A 57 25.37 179.40 -71.34
CA ASP A 57 25.66 179.10 -69.93
C ASP A 57 24.38 178.74 -69.16
N LEU A 58 23.26 179.44 -69.43
CA LEU A 58 21.96 179.14 -68.82
C LEU A 58 21.40 177.77 -69.25
N SER A 59 21.52 177.41 -70.54
CA SER A 59 21.08 176.09 -71.03
C SER A 59 21.89 174.97 -70.39
N LYS A 60 23.23 175.12 -70.32
CA LYS A 60 24.12 174.16 -69.64
C LYS A 60 23.75 174.00 -68.17
N LEU A 61 23.38 175.10 -67.51
CA LEU A 61 22.97 175.09 -66.11
C LEU A 61 21.57 174.45 -65.91
N LYS A 62 20.61 174.65 -66.83
CA LYS A 62 19.31 173.96 -66.81
C LYS A 62 19.43 172.45 -67.01
N ASP A 63 20.29 172.00 -67.92
CA ASP A 63 20.57 170.58 -68.12
C ASP A 63 21.25 169.95 -66.90
N LEU A 64 22.18 170.67 -66.26
CA LEU A 64 22.81 170.23 -65.01
C LEU A 64 21.79 170.13 -63.87
N LEU A 65 20.90 171.12 -63.69
CA LEU A 65 19.83 171.08 -62.70
C LEU A 65 18.87 169.91 -62.92
N LYS A 66 18.49 169.63 -64.17
CA LYS A 66 17.64 168.48 -64.49
C LYS A 66 18.32 167.16 -64.15
N ARG A 67 19.57 166.96 -64.59
CA ARG A 67 20.33 165.72 -64.30
C ARG A 67 20.59 165.55 -62.81
N LEU A 68 20.85 166.64 -62.08
CA LEU A 68 21.05 166.60 -60.64
C LEU A 68 19.72 166.37 -59.91
N GLY A 69 18.61 166.96 -60.36
CA GLY A 69 17.28 166.76 -59.81
C GLY A 69 16.75 165.33 -60.02
N ASP A 70 16.92 164.77 -61.22
CA ASP A 70 16.63 163.37 -61.52
C ASP A 70 17.49 162.45 -60.64
N SER A 71 18.80 162.74 -60.53
CA SER A 71 19.71 161.98 -59.64
C SER A 71 19.33 162.05 -58.17
N VAL A 72 18.96 163.23 -57.64
CA VAL A 72 18.51 163.41 -56.26
C VAL A 72 17.17 162.71 -56.03
N GLY A 73 16.26 162.76 -57.00
CA GLY A 73 14.97 162.07 -56.97
C GLY A 73 15.13 160.55 -56.94
N ASP A 74 15.98 160.00 -57.81
CA ASP A 74 16.30 158.57 -57.85
C ASP A 74 16.98 158.10 -56.55
N LYS A 75 17.91 158.88 -56.01
CA LYS A 75 18.53 158.58 -54.70
C LYS A 75 17.55 158.66 -53.54
N LEU A 76 16.67 159.65 -53.50
CA LEU A 76 15.63 159.75 -52.47
C LEU A 76 14.65 158.58 -52.55
N ALA A 77 14.29 158.14 -53.77
CA ALA A 77 13.47 156.96 -53.98
C ALA A 77 14.19 155.68 -53.53
N ALA A 78 15.48 155.53 -53.86
CA ALA A 78 16.31 154.40 -53.42
C ALA A 78 16.47 154.38 -51.89
N LEU A 79 16.70 155.54 -51.24
CA LEU A 79 16.79 155.67 -49.78
C LEU A 79 15.44 155.39 -49.09
N ALA A 80 14.33 155.86 -49.63
CA ALA A 80 13.01 155.58 -49.08
C ALA A 80 12.67 154.08 -49.19
N ALA A 81 12.96 153.47 -50.35
CA ALA A 81 12.79 152.03 -50.56
C ALA A 81 13.70 151.21 -49.63
N PHE A 82 14.96 151.61 -49.48
CA PHE A 82 15.91 150.97 -48.57
C PHE A 82 15.48 151.10 -47.11
N ASN A 83 15.10 152.29 -46.64
CA ASN A 83 14.67 152.49 -45.25
C ASN A 83 13.38 151.73 -44.91
N ALA A 84 12.43 151.67 -45.84
CA ALA A 84 11.20 150.88 -45.67
C ALA A 84 11.52 149.38 -45.61
N ALA A 85 12.35 148.89 -46.53
CA ALA A 85 12.75 147.49 -46.58
C ALA A 85 13.65 147.10 -45.40
N ARG A 86 14.54 147.99 -44.95
CA ARG A 86 15.37 147.80 -43.75
C ARG A 86 14.52 147.67 -42.51
N LYS A 87 13.53 148.56 -42.31
CA LYS A 87 12.64 148.48 -41.15
C LYS A 87 11.85 147.18 -41.15
N ASP A 88 11.26 146.80 -42.29
CA ASP A 88 10.54 145.53 -42.43
C ASP A 88 11.46 144.32 -42.18
N ALA A 89 12.69 144.35 -42.71
CA ALA A 89 13.69 143.33 -42.46
C ALA A 89 14.13 143.24 -41.00
N GLU A 90 14.32 144.37 -40.33
CA GLU A 90 14.68 144.42 -38.91
C GLU A 90 13.52 143.93 -38.03
N ASP A 91 12.27 144.30 -38.34
CA ASP A 91 11.07 143.83 -37.64
C ASP A 91 10.88 142.30 -37.81
N GLN A 92 11.06 141.77 -39.03
CA GLN A 92 10.98 140.34 -39.32
C GLN A 92 12.16 139.56 -38.70
N LEU A 93 13.39 140.09 -38.77
CA LEU A 93 14.54 139.50 -38.09
C LEU A 93 14.30 139.45 -36.58
N LEU A 94 13.76 140.51 -35.98
CA LEU A 94 13.46 140.55 -34.56
C LEU A 94 12.37 139.55 -34.17
N ALA A 95 11.34 139.38 -35.00
CA ALA A 95 10.30 138.38 -34.79
C ALA A 95 10.84 136.94 -34.87
N ILE A 96 11.82 136.70 -35.75
CA ILE A 96 12.41 135.37 -35.97
C ILE A 96 13.50 135.04 -34.94
N THR A 97 14.33 136.04 -34.58
CA THR A 97 15.53 135.90 -33.72
C THR A 97 15.36 136.43 -32.29
N GLY A 98 14.18 136.96 -31.95
CA GLY A 98 13.89 137.51 -30.63
C GLY A 98 13.98 136.48 -29.50
N PRO A 99 14.20 136.93 -28.24
CA PRO A 99 14.42 136.06 -27.08
C PRO A 99 13.17 135.29 -26.59
N GLU A 100 12.01 135.42 -27.24
CA GLU A 100 10.87 134.51 -27.04
C GLU A 100 11.14 133.17 -27.74
N SER A 101 12.13 132.43 -27.23
CA SER A 101 12.46 131.09 -27.69
C SER A 101 11.43 130.08 -27.17
N VAL A 102 10.25 130.06 -27.80
CA VAL A 102 9.41 128.86 -27.81
C VAL A 102 10.19 127.79 -28.60
N GLU A 103 10.19 126.54 -28.13
CA GLU A 103 10.72 125.41 -28.91
C GLU A 103 9.96 125.32 -30.24
N LYS A 104 10.55 125.87 -31.29
CA LYS A 104 9.98 125.84 -32.64
C LYS A 104 10.07 124.42 -33.19
N THR A 105 8.99 123.96 -33.81
CA THR A 105 8.97 122.68 -34.54
C THR A 105 9.79 122.77 -35.83
N SER A 106 10.13 121.62 -36.45
CA SER A 106 10.85 121.63 -37.74
C SER A 106 10.08 122.41 -38.82
N ASP A 107 8.76 122.28 -38.87
CA ASP A 107 7.91 122.99 -39.82
C ASP A 107 7.91 124.51 -39.59
N GLU A 108 7.94 124.95 -38.33
CA GLU A 108 8.05 126.38 -37.98
C GLU A 108 9.42 126.96 -38.37
N LEU A 109 10.51 126.22 -38.11
CA LEU A 109 11.84 126.64 -38.55
C LEU A 109 11.99 126.67 -40.06
N LYS A 110 11.34 125.74 -40.78
CA LYS A 110 11.28 125.76 -42.25
C LYS A 110 10.55 126.99 -42.77
N LYS A 111 9.43 127.37 -42.14
CA LYS A 111 8.70 128.59 -42.48
C LYS A 111 9.53 129.86 -42.22
N ASP A 112 10.30 129.88 -41.13
CA ASP A 112 11.22 130.96 -40.83
C ASP A 112 12.39 131.02 -41.83
N GLU A 113 12.95 129.87 -42.22
CA GLU A 113 13.97 129.76 -43.28
C GLU A 113 13.46 130.33 -44.61
N GLU A 114 12.25 129.93 -45.04
CA GLU A 114 11.63 130.45 -46.26
C GLU A 114 11.36 131.96 -46.17
N SER A 115 10.98 132.46 -45.00
CA SER A 115 10.73 133.89 -44.76
C SER A 115 12.03 134.70 -44.83
N LEU A 116 13.11 134.23 -44.19
CA LEU A 116 14.44 134.85 -44.28
C LEU A 116 15.02 134.78 -45.69
N ALA A 117 14.80 133.69 -46.44
CA ALA A 117 15.25 133.57 -47.82
C ALA A 117 14.54 134.58 -48.74
N ARG A 118 13.23 134.78 -48.54
CA ARG A 118 12.47 135.84 -49.23
C ARG A 118 13.00 137.23 -48.86
N LEU A 119 13.27 137.46 -47.57
CA LEU A 119 13.82 138.73 -47.09
C LEU A 119 15.20 139.02 -47.68
N GLN A 120 16.09 138.02 -47.72
CA GLN A 120 17.39 138.09 -48.37
C GLN A 120 17.25 138.49 -49.85
N GLN A 121 16.32 137.86 -50.57
CA GLN A 121 16.05 138.15 -51.98
C GLN A 121 15.53 139.58 -52.17
N SER A 122 14.58 140.02 -51.33
CA SER A 122 14.01 141.37 -51.38
C SER A 122 15.06 142.46 -51.11
N ILE A 123 15.92 142.29 -50.10
CA ILE A 123 16.97 143.26 -49.78
C ILE A 123 18.09 143.27 -50.84
N SER A 124 18.43 142.12 -51.42
CA SER A 124 19.48 142.02 -52.46
C SER A 124 19.10 142.69 -53.78
N GLN A 125 17.80 142.82 -54.08
CA GLN A 125 17.28 143.43 -55.31
C GLN A 125 17.16 144.96 -55.25
N LEU A 126 17.39 145.57 -54.08
CA LEU A 126 17.34 147.02 -53.92
C LEU A 126 18.46 147.70 -54.70
N ASP A 127 18.15 148.87 -55.27
CA ASP A 127 19.12 149.68 -55.99
C ASP A 127 20.18 150.23 -55.04
N ARG A 128 21.34 149.57 -55.04
CA ARG A 128 22.49 149.91 -54.21
C ARG A 128 23.25 151.11 -54.77
N ASP A 129 23.17 151.37 -56.07
CA ASP A 129 23.96 152.42 -56.72
C ASP A 129 23.41 153.82 -56.40
N GLY A 130 22.11 153.91 -56.10
CA GLY A 130 21.42 155.11 -55.59
C GLY A 130 21.61 155.42 -54.10
N LEU A 131 22.35 154.60 -53.34
CA LEU A 131 22.60 154.82 -51.91
C LEU A 131 23.94 155.55 -51.67
N ASP A 132 24.04 156.32 -50.57
CA ASP A 132 25.34 156.88 -50.14
C ASP A 132 26.17 155.79 -49.40
N ASP A 133 27.45 156.05 -49.16
CA ASP A 133 28.40 155.04 -48.67
C ASP A 133 28.04 154.48 -47.27
N GLU A 134 27.39 155.29 -46.43
CA GLU A 134 26.89 154.86 -45.11
C GLU A 134 25.76 153.84 -45.25
N GLN A 135 24.74 154.13 -46.07
CA GLN A 135 23.62 153.21 -46.28
C GLN A 135 24.02 151.98 -47.10
N LYS A 136 25.05 152.06 -47.95
CA LYS A 136 25.68 150.88 -48.56
C LYS A 136 26.32 149.98 -47.51
N GLY A 137 26.96 150.56 -46.50
CA GLY A 137 27.48 149.82 -45.35
C GLY A 137 26.37 149.15 -44.53
N GLU A 138 25.28 149.87 -44.27
CA GLU A 138 24.11 149.33 -43.54
C GLU A 138 23.37 148.25 -44.35
N HIS A 139 23.28 148.40 -45.68
CA HIS A 139 22.71 147.40 -46.59
C HIS A 139 23.51 146.09 -46.55
N ALA A 140 24.85 146.19 -46.59
CA ALA A 140 25.72 145.03 -46.45
C ALA A 140 25.58 144.38 -45.07
N GLN A 141 25.57 145.16 -43.98
CA GLN A 141 25.39 144.64 -42.61
C GLN A 141 24.03 143.96 -42.42
N LEU A 142 22.96 144.51 -42.99
CA LEU A 142 21.63 143.90 -42.93
C LEU A 142 21.61 142.56 -43.69
N LEU A 143 22.18 142.52 -44.89
CA LEU A 143 22.31 141.25 -45.64
C LEU A 143 23.14 140.22 -44.89
N ASP A 144 24.25 140.62 -44.29
CA ASP A 144 25.09 139.73 -43.48
C ASP A 144 24.30 139.17 -42.28
N ARG A 145 23.55 140.01 -41.57
CA ARG A 145 22.68 139.58 -40.46
C ARG A 145 21.57 138.63 -40.91
N ILE A 146 20.96 138.87 -42.07
CA ILE A 146 19.96 137.97 -42.66
C ILE A 146 20.61 136.63 -43.01
N ASN A 147 21.77 136.63 -43.67
CA ASN A 147 22.49 135.43 -44.06
C ASN A 147 22.95 134.61 -42.83
N GLU A 148 23.43 135.27 -41.79
CA GLU A 148 23.83 134.63 -40.52
C GLU A 148 22.61 133.99 -39.83
N SER A 149 21.50 134.72 -39.73
CA SER A 149 20.25 134.20 -39.14
C SER A 149 19.71 133.01 -39.94
N LEU A 150 19.79 133.07 -41.27
CA LEU A 150 19.36 132.02 -42.17
C LEU A 150 20.24 130.76 -42.02
N ALA A 151 21.56 130.92 -41.87
CA ALA A 151 22.47 129.81 -41.60
C ALA A 151 22.18 129.15 -40.25
N VAL A 152 21.95 129.93 -39.19
CA VAL A 152 21.61 129.42 -37.85
C VAL A 152 20.30 128.62 -37.86
N ILE A 153 19.24 129.13 -38.53
CA ILE A 153 17.95 128.44 -38.61
C ILE A 153 18.05 127.16 -39.44
N LYS A 154 18.76 127.19 -40.57
CA LYS A 154 19.04 125.99 -41.37
C LYS A 154 19.74 124.92 -40.54
N GLN A 155 20.78 125.30 -39.81
CA GLN A 155 21.52 124.38 -38.96
C GLN A 155 20.61 123.79 -37.87
N ARG A 156 19.86 124.64 -37.16
CA ARG A 156 18.93 124.20 -36.11
C ARG A 156 17.83 123.27 -36.64
N ARG A 157 17.28 123.55 -37.83
CA ARG A 157 16.29 122.69 -38.50
C ARG A 157 16.90 121.33 -38.82
N ASN A 158 18.08 121.31 -39.44
CA ASN A 158 18.77 120.06 -39.77
C ASN A 158 19.10 119.26 -38.49
N ASP A 159 19.62 119.90 -37.44
CA ASP A 159 19.93 119.25 -36.16
C ASP A 159 18.66 118.64 -35.52
N LEU A 160 17.52 119.33 -35.59
CA LEU A 160 16.23 118.83 -35.09
C LEU A 160 15.66 117.71 -35.97
N GLU A 161 15.75 117.81 -37.30
CA GLU A 161 15.35 116.74 -38.22
C GLU A 161 16.20 115.48 -38.01
N ASP A 162 17.51 115.64 -37.84
CA ASP A 162 18.45 114.55 -37.54
C ASP A 162 18.15 113.90 -36.18
N GLU A 163 17.85 114.69 -35.14
CA GLU A 163 17.47 114.17 -33.82
C GLU A 163 16.10 113.47 -33.85
N LEU A 164 15.11 114.01 -34.59
CA LEU A 164 13.81 113.35 -34.78
C LEU A 164 13.95 112.04 -35.56
N ALA A 165 14.74 112.03 -36.63
CA ALA A 165 15.03 110.82 -37.40
C ALA A 165 15.74 109.76 -36.55
N ARG A 166 16.71 110.18 -35.73
CA ARG A 166 17.40 109.30 -34.78
C ARG A 166 16.45 108.71 -33.73
N ARG A 167 15.59 109.53 -33.11
CA ARG A 167 14.59 109.04 -32.14
C ARG A 167 13.59 108.08 -32.76
N ALA A 168 13.12 108.38 -33.98
CA ALA A 168 12.22 107.49 -34.72
C ALA A 168 12.91 106.15 -35.05
N ALA A 169 14.20 106.17 -35.39
CA ALA A 169 14.99 104.96 -35.59
C ALA A 169 15.19 104.17 -34.28
N ASP A 170 15.49 104.84 -33.17
CA ASP A 170 15.63 104.22 -31.84
C ASP A 170 14.30 103.59 -31.37
N GLU A 171 13.16 104.27 -31.59
CA GLU A 171 11.82 103.78 -31.25
C GLU A 171 11.43 102.58 -32.13
N SER A 172 11.64 102.67 -33.44
CA SER A 172 11.41 101.55 -34.37
C SER A 172 12.27 100.32 -34.02
N LEU A 173 13.54 100.53 -33.67
CA LEU A 173 14.42 99.46 -33.20
C LEU A 173 13.91 98.83 -31.90
N ARG A 174 13.47 99.66 -30.95
CA ARG A 174 12.89 99.18 -29.69
C ARG A 174 11.61 98.38 -29.93
N ASP A 175 10.72 98.84 -30.80
CA ASP A 175 9.46 98.18 -31.13
C ASP A 175 9.69 96.84 -31.85
N ALA A 176 10.73 96.75 -32.68
CA ALA A 176 11.13 95.48 -33.31
C ALA A 176 11.76 94.49 -32.32
N ILE A 177 12.61 94.96 -31.40
CA ILE A 177 13.35 94.10 -30.47
C ILE A 177 12.48 93.61 -29.30
N THR A 178 11.62 94.46 -28.75
CA THR A 178 10.88 94.18 -27.49
C THR A 178 10.04 92.89 -27.57
N PRO A 179 9.29 92.59 -28.65
CA PRO A 179 8.52 91.35 -28.76
C PRO A 179 9.39 90.10 -28.73
N VAL A 180 10.49 90.08 -29.49
CA VAL A 180 11.40 88.92 -29.58
C VAL A 180 12.13 88.72 -28.25
N SER A 181 12.63 89.79 -27.63
CA SER A 181 13.26 89.72 -26.31
C SER A 181 12.30 89.18 -25.25
N SER A 182 11.05 89.68 -25.23
CA SER A 182 10.03 89.22 -24.28
C SER A 182 9.66 87.76 -24.51
N ARG A 183 9.53 87.33 -25.76
CA ARG A 183 9.22 85.94 -26.11
C ARG A 183 10.35 84.99 -25.72
N LEU A 184 11.61 85.36 -25.96
CA LEU A 184 12.76 84.56 -25.52
C LEU A 184 12.80 84.41 -23.99
N VAL A 185 12.62 85.49 -23.24
CA VAL A 185 12.55 85.43 -21.77
C VAL A 185 11.40 84.53 -21.31
N GLN A 186 10.24 84.62 -21.95
CA GLN A 186 9.12 83.75 -21.65
C GLN A 186 9.46 82.27 -21.92
N LEU A 187 9.99 81.95 -23.10
CA LEU A 187 10.36 80.58 -23.47
C LEU A 187 11.42 79.99 -22.55
N VAL A 188 12.41 80.77 -22.12
CA VAL A 188 13.43 80.33 -21.14
C VAL A 188 12.77 80.03 -19.79
N ASN A 189 11.86 80.89 -19.32
CA ASN A 189 11.13 80.63 -18.06
C ASN A 189 10.20 79.41 -18.17
N ASP A 190 9.55 79.22 -19.31
CA ASP A 190 8.71 78.05 -19.58
C ASP A 190 9.55 76.77 -19.62
N ALA A 191 10.76 76.82 -20.19
CA ALA A 191 11.75 75.74 -20.18
C ALA A 191 12.25 75.40 -18.77
N ASP A 192 12.61 76.41 -17.97
CA ASP A 192 13.01 76.23 -16.57
C ASP A 192 11.90 75.56 -15.75
N ARG A 193 10.64 75.98 -15.96
CA ARG A 193 9.48 75.35 -15.33
C ARG A 193 9.33 73.90 -15.77
N LEU A 194 9.45 73.63 -17.07
CA LEU A 194 9.32 72.28 -17.62
C LEU A 194 10.41 71.34 -17.09
N LEU A 195 11.65 71.83 -16.91
CA LEU A 195 12.76 71.04 -16.36
C LEU A 195 12.64 70.80 -14.85
N GLY A 196 12.05 71.75 -14.11
CA GLY A 196 11.86 71.64 -12.66
C GLY A 196 10.54 71.02 -12.22
N ASP A 197 9.62 70.74 -13.14
CA ASP A 197 8.30 70.17 -12.85
C ASP A 197 8.37 68.64 -12.82
N ALA A 198 8.10 68.05 -11.64
CA ALA A 198 8.08 66.62 -11.43
C ALA A 198 6.94 65.91 -12.20
N GLU A 199 5.86 66.64 -12.52
CA GLU A 199 4.74 66.16 -13.33
C GLU A 199 4.78 66.73 -14.76
N GLY A 200 5.92 67.31 -15.16
CA GLY A 200 6.12 67.94 -16.45
C GLY A 200 5.91 66.97 -17.62
N VAL A 201 5.45 67.48 -18.76
CA VAL A 201 5.19 66.67 -19.96
C VAL A 201 6.48 66.52 -20.78
N PRO A 202 7.19 65.37 -20.77
CA PRO A 202 8.50 65.23 -21.38
C PRO A 202 8.50 65.43 -22.90
N ALA A 203 7.37 65.15 -23.55
CA ALA A 203 7.18 65.38 -24.98
C ALA A 203 7.30 66.87 -25.37
N GLN A 204 7.30 67.80 -24.41
CA GLN A 204 7.46 69.24 -24.66
C GLN A 204 8.93 69.70 -24.67
N TYR A 205 9.90 68.89 -24.24
CA TYR A 205 11.31 69.30 -24.20
C TYR A 205 11.82 69.69 -25.60
N ARG A 206 11.58 68.82 -26.60
CA ARG A 206 12.01 69.05 -27.99
C ARG A 206 11.27 70.21 -28.68
N PRO A 207 9.93 70.29 -28.66
CA PRO A 207 9.21 71.46 -29.18
C PRO A 207 9.66 72.79 -28.55
N THR A 208 9.88 72.81 -27.23
CA THR A 208 10.32 74.04 -26.53
C THR A 208 11.73 74.44 -26.97
N ALA A 209 12.64 73.47 -27.19
CA ALA A 209 13.96 73.73 -27.74
C ALA A 209 13.90 74.28 -29.18
N GLU A 210 13.03 73.71 -30.03
CA GLU A 210 12.82 74.16 -31.41
C GLU A 210 12.27 75.60 -31.45
N ASP A 211 11.29 75.93 -30.61
CA ASP A 211 10.75 77.29 -30.44
C ASP A 211 11.85 78.28 -30.01
N LEU A 212 12.70 77.90 -29.05
CA LEU A 212 13.84 78.70 -28.61
C LEU A 212 14.85 78.91 -29.75
N VAL A 213 15.13 77.89 -30.57
CA VAL A 213 16.01 77.99 -31.74
C VAL A 213 15.42 78.94 -32.78
N GLU A 214 14.12 78.86 -33.07
CA GLU A 214 13.46 79.74 -34.05
C GLU A 214 13.50 81.20 -33.60
N GLU A 215 13.14 81.48 -32.35
CA GLU A 215 13.17 82.83 -31.79
C GLU A 215 14.60 83.37 -31.65
N SER A 216 15.57 82.51 -31.33
CA SER A 216 16.99 82.89 -31.30
C SER A 216 17.49 83.30 -32.68
N LYS A 217 17.05 82.65 -33.77
CA LYS A 217 17.37 83.07 -35.14
C LYS A 217 16.81 84.46 -35.44
N LYS A 218 15.57 84.75 -35.03
CA LYS A 218 14.96 86.10 -35.18
C LYS A 218 15.77 87.14 -34.42
N ALA A 219 16.18 86.84 -33.18
CA ALA A 219 17.04 87.72 -32.39
C ALA A 219 18.39 87.98 -33.08
N VAL A 220 19.07 86.94 -33.58
CA VAL A 220 20.34 87.10 -34.31
C VAL A 220 20.18 87.99 -35.54
N THR A 221 19.09 87.83 -36.31
CA THR A 221 18.84 88.71 -37.47
C THR A 221 18.64 90.18 -37.09
N LEU A 222 17.96 90.45 -35.97
CA LEU A 222 17.76 91.81 -35.48
C LEU A 222 19.06 92.43 -34.93
N LEU A 223 19.99 91.61 -34.44
CA LEU A 223 21.27 92.06 -33.87
C LEU A 223 22.36 92.36 -34.91
N GLN A 224 22.24 91.88 -36.17
CA GLN A 224 23.30 92.02 -37.19
C GLN A 224 23.70 93.47 -37.47
N ASP A 225 22.72 94.36 -37.59
CA ASP A 225 22.94 95.78 -37.96
C ASP A 225 22.62 96.76 -36.82
N ALA A 226 22.32 96.25 -35.62
CA ALA A 226 21.86 97.08 -34.50
C ALA A 226 23.02 97.69 -33.68
N PRO A 227 22.86 98.92 -33.15
CA PRO A 227 23.87 99.56 -32.30
C PRO A 227 23.99 98.90 -30.93
N LYS A 228 25.14 98.29 -30.65
CA LYS A 228 25.44 97.54 -29.40
C LYS A 228 25.28 98.35 -28.10
N SER A 229 25.36 99.67 -28.18
CA SER A 229 25.19 100.56 -27.02
C SER A 229 23.72 100.80 -26.65
N HIS A 230 22.76 100.36 -27.48
CA HIS A 230 21.33 100.59 -27.22
C HIS A 230 20.80 99.64 -26.13
N PRO A 231 20.04 100.12 -25.12
CA PRO A 231 19.56 99.29 -24.01
C PRO A 231 18.73 98.07 -24.45
N SER A 232 17.86 98.21 -25.45
CA SER A 232 17.07 97.08 -25.97
C SER A 232 17.95 96.00 -26.63
N VAL A 233 19.05 96.40 -27.26
CA VAL A 233 20.00 95.46 -27.88
C VAL A 233 20.71 94.65 -26.79
N GLN A 234 21.16 95.31 -25.71
CA GLN A 234 21.75 94.61 -24.55
C GLN A 234 20.77 93.66 -23.88
N ALA A 235 19.50 94.05 -23.74
CA ALA A 235 18.46 93.18 -23.20
C ALA A 235 18.21 91.95 -24.09
N LEU A 236 18.21 92.13 -25.41
CA LEU A 236 18.07 91.04 -26.38
C LEU A 236 19.29 90.11 -26.38
N GLU A 237 20.52 90.65 -26.33
CA GLU A 237 21.75 89.85 -26.22
C GLU A 237 21.78 89.00 -24.94
N ALA A 238 21.30 89.56 -23.82
CA ALA A 238 21.19 88.82 -22.57
C ALA A 238 20.14 87.70 -22.66
N ALA A 239 18.95 87.98 -23.22
CA ALA A 239 17.90 86.98 -23.43
C ALA A 239 18.36 85.86 -24.39
N LEU A 240 19.04 86.23 -25.48
CA LEU A 240 19.61 85.29 -26.45
C LEU A 240 20.68 84.41 -25.78
N SER A 241 21.57 84.99 -24.98
CA SER A 241 22.60 84.23 -24.26
C SER A 241 22.01 83.21 -23.27
N SER A 242 20.87 83.54 -22.65
CA SER A 242 20.14 82.60 -21.78
C SER A 242 19.47 81.49 -22.60
N ALA A 243 18.84 81.83 -23.74
CA ALA A 243 18.24 80.86 -24.64
C ALA A 243 19.28 79.88 -25.22
N GLU A 244 20.42 80.38 -25.69
CA GLU A 244 21.52 79.56 -26.24
C GLU A 244 22.09 78.56 -25.24
N LYS A 245 22.06 78.88 -23.93
CA LYS A 245 22.45 77.95 -22.86
C LYS A 245 21.37 76.90 -22.56
N MET A 246 20.10 77.26 -22.72
CA MET A 246 18.97 76.38 -22.40
C MET A 246 18.70 75.34 -23.49
N ILE A 247 18.86 75.71 -24.76
CA ILE A 247 18.64 74.81 -25.91
C ILE A 247 19.34 73.45 -25.75
N PRO A 248 20.67 73.37 -25.52
CA PRO A 248 21.35 72.07 -25.41
C PRO A 248 20.86 71.25 -24.21
N VAL A 249 20.45 71.89 -23.12
CA VAL A 249 19.91 71.20 -21.92
C VAL A 249 18.57 70.53 -22.26
N LEU A 250 17.67 71.23 -22.95
CA LEU A 250 16.39 70.67 -23.38
C LEU A 250 16.58 69.56 -24.43
N GLU A 251 17.51 69.71 -25.36
CA GLU A 251 17.83 68.68 -26.36
C GLU A 251 18.38 67.41 -25.71
N GLU A 252 19.33 67.55 -24.78
CA GLU A 252 19.86 66.42 -23.99
C GLU A 252 18.74 65.73 -23.20
N ARG A 253 17.90 66.53 -22.52
CA ARG A 253 16.76 66.01 -21.76
C ARG A 253 15.76 65.25 -22.64
N ALA A 254 15.47 65.77 -23.82
CA ALA A 254 14.61 65.10 -24.80
C ALA A 254 15.21 63.77 -25.30
N ASN A 255 16.53 63.72 -25.54
CA ASN A 255 17.21 62.51 -25.98
C ASN A 255 17.27 61.43 -24.89
N ASN A 256 17.42 61.84 -23.62
CA ASN A 256 17.33 60.96 -22.46
C ASN A 256 15.92 60.36 -22.35
N TRP A 257 14.88 61.18 -22.54
CA TRP A 257 13.50 60.72 -22.55
C TRP A 257 13.21 59.72 -23.68
N ASP A 258 13.65 60.00 -24.91
CA ASP A 258 13.46 59.08 -26.04
C ASP A 258 14.18 57.74 -25.80
N SER A 259 15.37 57.78 -25.19
CA SER A 259 16.10 56.57 -24.81
C SER A 259 15.38 55.80 -23.71
N PHE A 260 14.83 56.51 -22.71
CA PHE A 260 14.03 55.91 -21.65
C PHE A 260 12.82 55.17 -22.21
N VAL A 261 12.01 55.84 -23.05
CA VAL A 261 10.83 55.25 -23.69
C VAL A 261 11.22 54.03 -24.52
N ARG A 262 12.30 54.11 -25.30
CA ARG A 262 12.77 52.97 -26.10
C ARG A 262 13.13 51.77 -25.22
N ILE A 263 13.91 51.97 -24.15
CA ILE A 263 14.31 50.87 -23.26
C ILE A 263 13.09 50.31 -22.51
N ARG A 264 12.14 51.17 -22.12
CA ARG A 264 10.89 50.77 -21.46
C ARG A 264 10.06 49.86 -22.37
N ASP A 265 9.81 50.31 -23.60
CA ASP A 265 9.05 49.54 -24.58
C ASP A 265 9.77 48.23 -24.95
N GLU A 266 11.11 48.23 -25.00
CA GLU A 266 11.91 47.00 -25.15
C GLU A 266 11.74 46.05 -23.95
N ALA A 267 11.71 46.57 -22.71
CA ALA A 267 11.51 45.78 -21.51
C ALA A 267 10.12 45.15 -21.48
N ASP A 268 9.07 45.88 -21.86
CA ASP A 268 7.70 45.34 -22.00
C ASP A 268 7.64 44.20 -23.03
N ILE A 269 8.31 44.37 -24.18
CA ILE A 269 8.40 43.33 -25.20
C ILE A 269 9.11 42.08 -24.68
N GLU A 270 10.20 42.24 -23.91
CA GLU A 270 10.90 41.10 -23.31
C GLU A 270 10.09 40.44 -22.17
N LEU A 271 9.37 41.23 -21.36
CA LEU A 271 8.43 40.71 -20.36
C LEU A 271 7.36 39.82 -21.02
N ASP A 272 6.73 40.28 -22.09
CA ASP A 272 5.73 39.50 -22.83
C ASP A 272 6.30 38.22 -23.45
N LYS A 273 7.53 38.29 -24.00
CA LYS A 273 8.21 37.11 -24.56
C LYS A 273 8.50 36.06 -23.50
N LEU A 274 8.95 36.47 -22.32
CA LEU A 274 9.24 35.58 -21.19
C LEU A 274 7.95 35.06 -20.55
N ARG A 275 6.88 35.84 -20.50
CA ARG A 275 5.60 35.39 -19.94
C ARG A 275 4.96 34.27 -20.76
N LYS A 276 5.10 34.29 -22.08
CA LYS A 276 4.42 33.36 -22.98
C LYS A 276 4.74 31.87 -22.73
N PRO A 277 6.01 31.42 -22.62
CA PRO A 277 6.32 30.03 -22.27
C PRO A 277 5.73 29.60 -20.92
N LEU A 278 5.73 30.49 -19.94
CA LEU A 278 5.17 30.23 -18.61
C LEU A 278 3.66 30.01 -18.69
N ASP A 279 2.94 30.90 -19.38
CA ASP A 279 1.50 30.79 -19.61
C ASP A 279 1.15 29.51 -20.40
N GLU A 280 1.96 29.16 -21.41
CA GLU A 280 1.80 27.93 -22.20
C GLU A 280 1.92 26.67 -21.33
N VAL A 281 2.81 26.66 -20.33
CA VAL A 281 2.97 25.53 -19.40
C VAL A 281 1.84 25.48 -18.37
N LEU A 282 1.47 26.63 -17.80
CA LEU A 282 0.38 26.74 -16.82
C LEU A 282 -0.99 26.39 -17.41
N ALA A 283 -1.20 26.66 -18.70
CA ALA A 283 -2.45 26.36 -19.39
C ALA A 283 -2.60 24.87 -19.77
N LYS A 284 -1.52 24.08 -19.72
CA LYS A 284 -1.60 22.65 -20.04
C LYS A 284 -2.40 21.91 -18.97
N PRO A 285 -3.22 20.90 -19.37
CA PRO A 285 -3.80 19.99 -18.39
C PRO A 285 -2.70 19.17 -17.72
N ARG A 286 -3.08 18.46 -16.63
CA ARG A 286 -2.23 17.44 -16.02
C ARG A 286 -1.73 16.45 -17.08
N ARG A 287 -0.47 16.06 -17.00
CA ARG A 287 0.22 15.28 -18.04
C ARG A 287 1.23 14.31 -17.45
N SER A 288 1.74 13.43 -18.29
CA SER A 288 2.73 12.43 -17.88
C SER A 288 4.00 13.07 -17.28
N THR A 289 4.69 12.35 -16.40
CA THR A 289 5.97 12.75 -15.81
C THR A 289 7.01 13.14 -16.87
N ASN A 290 7.02 12.45 -18.02
CA ASN A 290 7.93 12.75 -19.12
C ASN A 290 7.63 14.09 -19.80
N ASP A 291 6.36 14.42 -19.97
CA ASP A 291 5.96 15.70 -20.57
C ASP A 291 6.10 16.86 -19.58
N ALA A 292 5.82 16.63 -18.30
CA ALA A 292 6.10 17.59 -17.23
C ALA A 292 7.61 17.89 -17.14
N LYS A 293 8.47 16.89 -17.33
CA LYS A 293 9.93 17.06 -17.35
C LYS A 293 10.40 17.90 -18.53
N LYS A 294 9.82 17.71 -19.73
CA LYS A 294 10.10 18.59 -20.88
C LYS A 294 9.71 20.04 -20.58
N ASP A 295 8.58 20.23 -19.93
CA ASP A 295 8.14 21.58 -19.54
C ASP A 295 9.06 22.19 -18.49
N PHE A 296 9.51 21.41 -17.50
CA PHE A 296 10.54 21.84 -16.55
C PHE A 296 11.82 22.29 -17.27
N ASP A 297 12.31 21.52 -18.24
CA ASP A 297 13.51 21.86 -19.00
C ASP A 297 13.32 23.18 -19.79
N VAL A 298 12.16 23.36 -20.44
CA VAL A 298 11.82 24.59 -21.17
C VAL A 298 11.77 25.79 -20.22
N ILE A 299 11.04 25.68 -19.12
CA ILE A 299 10.88 26.77 -18.14
C ILE A 299 12.22 27.10 -17.47
N SER A 300 13.07 26.11 -17.22
CA SER A 300 14.41 26.31 -16.66
C SER A 300 15.33 27.09 -17.60
N GLU A 301 15.30 26.79 -18.90
CA GLU A 301 16.06 27.54 -19.90
C GLU A 301 15.53 28.96 -20.11
N GLU A 302 14.21 29.15 -20.11
CA GLU A 302 13.63 30.50 -20.19
C GLU A 302 13.89 31.32 -18.92
N ARG A 303 13.84 30.71 -17.73
CA ARG A 303 14.19 31.35 -16.46
C ARG A 303 15.61 31.92 -16.49
N LYS A 304 16.59 31.25 -17.09
CA LYS A 304 17.96 31.77 -17.22
C LYS A 304 18.06 33.07 -18.04
N LYS A 305 17.08 33.36 -18.90
CA LYS A 305 17.04 34.57 -19.74
C LYS A 305 16.47 35.79 -19.02
N THR A 306 15.82 35.62 -17.87
CA THR A 306 15.18 36.71 -17.10
C THR A 306 16.14 37.81 -16.67
N ASN A 307 17.44 37.50 -16.50
CA ASN A 307 18.48 38.49 -16.20
C ASN A 307 18.52 39.68 -17.18
N ILE A 308 18.05 39.49 -18.43
CA ILE A 308 17.94 40.58 -19.40
C ILE A 308 17.06 41.73 -18.89
N LEU A 309 16.04 41.44 -18.08
CA LEU A 309 15.17 42.46 -17.50
C LEU A 309 15.87 43.23 -16.38
N GLY A 310 16.69 42.57 -15.57
CA GLY A 310 17.52 43.25 -14.57
C GLY A 310 18.45 44.29 -15.20
N ASP A 311 19.10 43.93 -16.33
CA ASP A 311 19.94 44.86 -17.09
C ASP A 311 19.14 46.05 -17.65
N LYS A 312 17.88 45.82 -18.06
CA LYS A 312 16.98 46.87 -18.59
C LYS A 312 16.47 47.78 -17.48
N VAL A 313 16.05 47.22 -16.34
CA VAL A 313 15.64 47.98 -15.15
C VAL A 313 16.77 48.88 -14.68
N HIS A 314 18.01 48.38 -14.65
CA HIS A 314 19.17 49.20 -14.28
C HIS A 314 19.39 50.38 -15.24
N GLN A 315 19.30 50.15 -16.55
CA GLN A 315 19.38 51.22 -17.55
C GLN A 315 18.24 52.24 -17.41
N LEU A 316 17.03 51.78 -17.11
CA LEU A 316 15.89 52.66 -16.85
C LEU A 316 16.09 53.50 -15.59
N GLN A 317 16.64 52.90 -14.52
CA GLN A 317 17.01 53.61 -13.29
C GLN A 317 18.00 54.74 -13.59
N GLU A 318 19.12 54.45 -14.26
CA GLU A 318 20.10 55.47 -14.66
C GLU A 318 19.47 56.59 -15.50
N LEU A 319 18.64 56.24 -16.49
CA LEU A 319 17.95 57.22 -17.33
C LEU A 319 16.92 58.05 -16.55
N SER A 320 16.21 57.44 -15.60
CA SER A 320 15.27 58.17 -14.72
C SER A 320 15.97 59.17 -13.81
N GLU A 321 17.17 58.86 -13.32
CA GLU A 321 18.00 59.83 -12.57
C GLU A 321 18.45 61.00 -13.46
N LEU A 322 18.81 60.72 -14.72
CA LEU A 322 19.06 61.79 -15.71
C LEU A 322 17.80 62.58 -16.09
N LEU A 323 16.62 62.06 -15.73
CA LEU A 323 15.30 62.66 -15.92
C LEU A 323 14.73 63.25 -14.61
N ASP A 324 15.50 63.32 -13.51
CA ASP A 324 15.06 63.93 -12.25
C ASP A 324 14.65 65.41 -12.46
N PRO A 325 13.48 65.87 -11.95
CA PRO A 325 12.61 65.23 -10.95
C PRO A 325 11.37 64.49 -11.52
N LEU A 326 11.39 64.01 -12.76
CA LEU A 326 10.21 63.45 -13.44
C LEU A 326 9.69 62.16 -12.77
N GLU A 327 8.58 62.28 -12.04
CA GLU A 327 7.96 61.17 -11.28
C GLU A 327 7.43 60.05 -12.19
N SER A 328 6.96 60.39 -13.39
CA SER A 328 6.46 59.37 -14.34
C SER A 328 7.55 58.38 -14.76
N ALA A 329 8.80 58.82 -14.91
CA ALA A 329 9.91 57.94 -15.24
C ALA A 329 10.22 56.98 -14.08
N TYR A 330 10.26 57.48 -12.85
CA TYR A 330 10.44 56.65 -11.67
C TYR A 330 9.28 55.66 -11.44
N ALA A 331 8.05 56.06 -11.73
CA ALA A 331 6.89 55.18 -11.66
C ALA A 331 6.99 54.03 -12.67
N ASP A 332 7.30 54.32 -13.94
CA ASP A 332 7.48 53.32 -15.00
C ASP A 332 8.59 52.32 -14.64
N VAL A 333 9.72 52.80 -14.10
CA VAL A 333 10.80 51.93 -13.61
C VAL A 333 10.30 50.97 -12.52
N ARG A 334 9.56 51.49 -11.53
CA ARG A 334 9.01 50.66 -10.44
C ARG A 334 8.03 49.61 -10.95
N PHE A 335 7.19 49.94 -11.94
CA PHE A 335 6.27 48.97 -12.53
C PHE A 335 7.02 47.82 -13.21
N ILE A 336 8.02 48.15 -14.04
CA ILE A 336 8.81 47.12 -14.74
C ILE A 336 9.63 46.28 -13.76
N ASP A 337 10.21 46.90 -12.74
CA ASP A 337 10.98 46.20 -11.70
C ASP A 337 10.11 45.18 -10.95
N VAL A 338 8.93 45.60 -10.49
CA VAL A 338 7.96 44.70 -9.84
C VAL A 338 7.49 43.59 -10.78
N ASP A 339 7.21 43.90 -12.04
CA ASP A 339 6.77 42.89 -13.01
C ASP A 339 7.89 41.88 -13.33
N ALA A 340 9.14 42.32 -13.40
CA ALA A 340 10.30 41.45 -13.55
C ALA A 340 10.49 40.53 -12.34
N GLU A 341 10.47 41.07 -11.12
CA GLU A 341 10.56 40.28 -9.87
C GLU A 341 9.41 39.27 -9.75
N GLN A 342 8.18 39.71 -10.06
CA GLN A 342 7.00 38.86 -10.00
C GLN A 342 7.06 37.73 -11.03
N MET A 343 7.57 38.00 -12.23
CA MET A 343 7.76 36.99 -13.26
C MET A 343 8.84 35.97 -12.86
N GLU A 344 10.00 36.43 -12.36
CA GLU A 344 11.04 35.54 -11.83
C GLU A 344 10.50 34.61 -10.73
N LYS A 345 9.72 35.17 -9.81
CA LYS A 345 9.08 34.38 -8.76
C LYS A 345 8.11 33.35 -9.32
N GLN A 346 7.30 33.69 -10.33
CA GLN A 346 6.39 32.72 -10.94
C GLN A 346 7.13 31.58 -11.65
N TYR A 347 8.25 31.88 -12.30
CA TYR A 347 9.13 30.87 -12.85
C TYR A 347 9.64 29.92 -11.77
N ASP A 348 10.15 30.47 -10.66
CA ASP A 348 10.70 29.68 -9.56
C ASP A 348 9.60 28.84 -8.87
N ASP A 349 8.41 29.40 -8.66
CA ASP A 349 7.26 28.69 -8.11
C ASP A 349 6.85 27.51 -9.01
N VAL A 350 6.73 27.71 -10.34
CA VAL A 350 6.37 26.64 -11.29
C VAL A 350 7.45 25.58 -11.39
N LEU A 351 8.73 25.96 -11.38
CA LEU A 351 9.85 25.01 -11.38
C LEU A 351 9.84 24.15 -10.12
N ASN A 352 9.62 24.76 -8.95
CA ASN A 352 9.53 24.04 -7.68
C ASN A 352 8.33 23.09 -7.65
N GLU A 353 7.15 23.55 -8.10
CA GLU A 353 5.96 22.71 -8.23
C GLU A 353 6.21 21.52 -9.17
N LEU A 354 6.72 21.77 -10.38
CA LEU A 354 7.02 20.70 -11.34
C LEU A 354 8.05 19.71 -10.79
N SER A 355 9.14 20.18 -10.19
CA SER A 355 10.19 19.31 -9.63
C SER A 355 9.62 18.43 -8.52
N ALA A 356 8.89 19.02 -7.57
CA ALA A 356 8.29 18.29 -6.46
C ALA A 356 7.29 17.25 -6.94
N GLU A 357 6.42 17.59 -7.89
CA GLU A 357 5.43 16.65 -8.43
C GLU A 357 6.08 15.53 -9.26
N ILE A 358 7.13 15.83 -10.03
CA ILE A 358 7.89 14.83 -10.80
C ILE A 358 8.62 13.88 -9.85
N GLU A 359 9.28 14.39 -8.82
CA GLU A 359 9.99 13.58 -7.82
C GLU A 359 9.03 12.69 -7.05
N ASP A 360 7.91 13.24 -6.58
CA ASP A 360 6.87 12.49 -5.87
C ASP A 360 6.27 11.37 -6.74
N GLU A 361 5.99 11.64 -8.03
CA GLU A 361 5.47 10.60 -8.93
C GLU A 361 6.51 9.52 -9.22
N ASN A 362 7.79 9.86 -9.36
CA ASN A 362 8.85 8.87 -9.52
C ASN A 362 8.97 7.98 -8.27
N LEU A 363 8.89 8.56 -7.06
CA LEU A 363 8.90 7.79 -5.81
C LEU A 363 7.69 6.86 -5.69
N LEU A 364 6.51 7.30 -6.15
CA LEU A 364 5.31 6.47 -6.20
C LEU A 364 5.48 5.32 -7.19
N CYS A 365 6.02 5.61 -8.38
CA CYS A 365 6.36 4.61 -9.39
C CYS A 365 7.36 3.55 -8.87
N ASP A 366 8.43 3.99 -8.21
CA ASP A 366 9.43 3.10 -7.62
C ASP A 366 8.82 2.21 -6.52
N SER A 367 7.91 2.78 -5.71
CA SER A 367 7.18 2.04 -4.67
C SER A 367 6.25 0.97 -5.29
N VAL A 368 5.57 1.31 -6.39
CA VAL A 368 4.77 0.35 -7.16
C VAL A 368 5.64 -0.77 -7.75
N ASP A 369 6.81 -0.45 -8.28
CA ASP A 369 7.73 -1.45 -8.85
C ASP A 369 8.32 -2.37 -7.77
N HIS A 370 8.66 -1.81 -6.62
CA HIS A 370 9.08 -2.60 -5.46
C HIS A 370 7.98 -3.56 -5.00
N PHE A 371 6.75 -3.06 -4.85
CA PHE A 371 5.59 -3.88 -4.49
C PHE A 371 5.32 -4.98 -5.53
N ASN A 372 5.46 -4.67 -6.82
CA ASN A 372 5.37 -5.64 -7.91
C ASN A 372 6.44 -6.74 -7.83
N ALA A 373 7.67 -6.39 -7.42
CA ALA A 373 8.75 -7.34 -7.23
C ALA A 373 8.50 -8.27 -6.02
N GLU A 374 8.00 -7.73 -4.91
CA GLU A 374 7.60 -8.54 -3.74
C GLU A 374 6.47 -9.52 -4.09
N MET A 375 5.43 -9.05 -4.80
CA MET A 375 4.38 -9.93 -5.31
C MET A 375 4.92 -11.02 -6.23
N ASN A 376 5.84 -10.69 -7.14
CA ASN A 376 6.44 -11.70 -8.03
C ASN A 376 7.19 -12.77 -7.24
N ALA A 377 7.98 -12.37 -6.23
CA ALA A 377 8.70 -13.33 -5.39
C ALA A 377 7.74 -14.28 -4.64
N ILE A 378 6.59 -13.78 -4.17
CA ILE A 378 5.58 -14.62 -3.53
C ILE A 378 4.87 -15.51 -4.55
N CYS A 379 4.52 -14.99 -5.73
CA CYS A 379 3.97 -15.82 -6.82
C CYS A 379 4.92 -16.95 -7.21
N ASP A 380 6.23 -16.69 -7.31
CA ASP A 380 7.25 -17.69 -7.64
C ASP A 380 7.34 -18.76 -6.53
N LEU A 381 7.25 -18.36 -5.26
CA LEU A 381 7.18 -19.30 -4.13
C LEU A 381 5.93 -20.19 -4.16
N VAL A 382 4.77 -19.62 -4.53
CA VAL A 382 3.51 -20.37 -4.66
C VAL A 382 3.52 -21.31 -5.87
N ALA A 383 4.20 -20.94 -6.95
CA ALA A 383 4.32 -21.77 -8.15
C ALA A 383 5.29 -22.96 -7.97
N GLY A 384 6.28 -22.85 -7.08
CA GLY A 384 7.36 -23.82 -6.89
C GLY A 384 7.06 -24.96 -5.90
N GLU A 385 5.88 -25.58 -5.95
CA GLU A 385 5.44 -26.64 -5.02
C GLU A 385 5.64 -26.27 -3.53
N PRO A 386 4.90 -25.27 -3.03
CA PRO A 386 5.08 -24.76 -1.67
C PRO A 386 4.72 -25.81 -0.62
N THR A 387 5.51 -25.86 0.45
CA THR A 387 5.15 -26.65 1.64
C THR A 387 3.92 -26.04 2.33
N LYS A 388 3.20 -26.85 3.11
CA LYS A 388 2.07 -26.36 3.92
C LYS A 388 2.46 -25.17 4.82
N GLU A 389 3.64 -25.23 5.44
CA GLU A 389 4.19 -24.15 6.24
C GLU A 389 4.40 -22.87 5.41
N ASN A 390 4.90 -22.99 4.17
CA ASN A 390 5.05 -21.83 3.27
C ASN A 390 3.69 -21.23 2.91
N VAL A 391 2.70 -22.06 2.59
CA VAL A 391 1.33 -21.60 2.26
C VAL A 391 0.70 -20.89 3.46
N GLU A 392 0.77 -21.47 4.66
CA GLU A 392 0.25 -20.88 5.89
C GLU A 392 0.97 -19.56 6.23
N ASN A 393 2.29 -19.50 6.08
CA ASN A 393 3.06 -18.27 6.30
C ASN A 393 2.68 -17.16 5.31
N ILE A 394 2.45 -17.51 4.04
CA ILE A 394 1.99 -16.55 3.03
C ILE A 394 0.59 -16.05 3.37
N GLU A 395 -0.34 -16.93 3.73
CA GLU A 395 -1.72 -16.59 4.09
C GLU A 395 -1.81 -15.71 5.35
N GLN A 396 -1.04 -16.04 6.40
CA GLN A 396 -1.14 -15.38 7.71
C GLN A 396 -0.31 -14.09 7.81
N PHE A 397 0.82 -13.99 7.12
CA PHE A 397 1.76 -12.88 7.30
C PHE A 397 1.99 -12.08 6.02
N HIS A 398 2.45 -12.72 4.94
CA HIS A 398 2.88 -11.99 3.74
C HIS A 398 1.70 -11.31 3.04
N LEU A 399 0.58 -12.02 2.87
CA LEU A 399 -0.56 -11.51 2.11
C LEU A 399 -1.31 -10.39 2.85
N PRO A 400 -1.55 -10.46 4.18
CA PRO A 400 -2.03 -9.32 4.95
C PRO A 400 -1.08 -8.12 4.93
N ALA A 401 0.24 -8.35 4.98
CA ALA A 401 1.24 -7.28 4.89
C ALA A 401 1.19 -6.58 3.52
N LEU A 402 1.11 -7.35 2.42
CA LEU A 402 0.95 -6.80 1.07
C LEU A 402 -0.35 -5.99 0.93
N ARG A 403 -1.47 -6.47 1.50
CA ARG A 403 -2.74 -5.73 1.50
C ARG A 403 -2.64 -4.41 2.26
N ALA A 404 -1.95 -4.39 3.40
CA ALA A 404 -1.72 -3.16 4.15
C ALA A 404 -0.84 -2.17 3.37
N GLN A 405 0.26 -2.64 2.77
CA GLN A 405 1.12 -1.83 1.91
C GLN A 405 0.35 -1.25 0.72
N LEU A 406 -0.46 -2.06 0.01
CA LEU A 406 -1.30 -1.58 -1.09
C LEU A 406 -2.28 -0.49 -0.63
N SER A 407 -2.89 -0.65 0.55
CA SER A 407 -3.80 0.37 1.12
C SER A 407 -3.07 1.68 1.40
N MET A 408 -1.87 1.63 1.99
CA MET A 408 -1.05 2.83 2.23
C MET A 408 -0.62 3.49 0.93
N LEU A 409 -0.25 2.69 -0.07
CA LEU A 409 0.16 3.19 -1.38
C LEU A 409 -1.02 3.85 -2.12
N LYS A 410 -2.23 3.30 -1.97
CA LYS A 410 -3.47 3.86 -2.52
C LYS A 410 -3.83 5.19 -1.85
N GLU A 411 -3.70 5.29 -0.52
CA GLU A 411 -3.92 6.55 0.20
C GLU A 411 -2.94 7.64 -0.27
N ARG A 412 -1.66 7.30 -0.43
CA ARG A 412 -0.66 8.23 -0.99
C ARG A 412 -0.98 8.64 -2.43
N TYR A 413 -1.40 7.69 -3.27
CA TYR A 413 -1.83 7.97 -4.64
C TYR A 413 -3.01 8.94 -4.66
N ASP A 414 -4.04 8.68 -3.83
CA ASP A 414 -5.22 9.54 -3.76
C ASP A 414 -4.83 10.94 -3.26
N GLU A 415 -4.02 11.06 -2.20
CA GLU A 415 -3.52 12.35 -1.69
C GLU A 415 -2.77 13.13 -2.78
N ALA A 416 -1.85 12.46 -3.47
CA ALA A 416 -1.10 13.03 -4.59
C ALA A 416 -2.03 13.47 -5.74
N ASN A 417 -3.02 12.66 -6.11
CA ASN A 417 -3.97 12.98 -7.18
C ASN A 417 -4.84 14.21 -6.85
N HIS A 418 -5.14 14.45 -5.58
CA HIS A 418 -5.88 15.64 -5.15
C HIS A 418 -4.99 16.89 -5.08
N ALA A 419 -3.73 16.75 -4.64
CA ALA A 419 -2.83 17.88 -4.40
C ALA A 419 -2.14 18.42 -5.67
N ARG A 420 -1.81 17.55 -6.64
CA ARG A 420 -1.00 17.90 -7.81
C ARG A 420 -1.71 18.82 -8.80
N LYS A 421 -0.97 19.66 -9.50
CA LYS A 421 -1.47 20.61 -10.50
C LYS A 421 -1.02 20.24 -11.91
N HIS A 422 0.19 19.69 -12.07
CA HIS A 422 0.87 19.56 -13.35
C HIS A 422 1.06 18.12 -13.79
N VAL A 423 1.38 17.21 -12.87
CA VAL A 423 1.67 15.80 -13.16
C VAL A 423 0.42 14.94 -12.91
N ASP A 424 0.07 14.14 -13.90
CA ASP A 424 -1.01 13.16 -13.83
C ASP A 424 -0.49 11.84 -13.24
N PRO A 425 -1.02 11.37 -12.09
CA PRO A 425 -0.62 10.10 -11.49
C PRO A 425 -1.01 8.89 -12.35
N ASP A 426 -0.13 7.90 -12.52
CA ASP A 426 -0.43 6.73 -13.34
C ASP A 426 -1.43 5.77 -12.66
N SER A 427 -2.73 6.01 -12.88
CA SER A 427 -3.83 5.20 -12.33
C SER A 427 -3.82 3.75 -12.84
N SER A 428 -3.23 3.51 -14.01
CA SER A 428 -3.25 2.20 -14.66
C SER A 428 -2.43 1.18 -13.89
N ARG A 429 -1.31 1.63 -13.31
CA ARG A 429 -0.40 0.77 -12.54
C ARG A 429 -1.06 0.26 -11.25
N PHE A 430 -1.84 1.10 -10.57
CA PHE A 430 -2.58 0.70 -9.37
C PHE A 430 -3.67 -0.32 -9.65
N ALA A 431 -4.44 -0.14 -10.73
CA ALA A 431 -5.46 -1.11 -11.14
C ALA A 431 -4.84 -2.50 -11.39
N VAL A 432 -3.66 -2.53 -12.03
CA VAL A 432 -2.89 -3.78 -12.25
C VAL A 432 -2.44 -4.41 -10.93
N LEU A 433 -2.05 -3.62 -9.91
CA LEU A 433 -1.70 -4.15 -8.58
C LEU A 433 -2.89 -4.81 -7.89
N GLU A 434 -4.06 -4.17 -7.91
CA GLU A 434 -5.28 -4.71 -7.30
C GLU A 434 -5.68 -6.06 -7.94
N ASP A 435 -5.61 -6.15 -9.27
CA ASP A 435 -5.92 -7.40 -9.97
C ASP A 435 -4.86 -8.48 -9.74
N ARG A 436 -3.57 -8.10 -9.58
CA ARG A 436 -2.51 -9.05 -9.22
C ARG A 436 -2.67 -9.62 -7.81
N ILE A 437 -3.09 -8.84 -6.81
CA ILE A 437 -3.39 -9.38 -5.48
C ILE A 437 -4.52 -10.41 -5.56
N LYS A 438 -5.60 -10.11 -6.30
CA LYS A 438 -6.70 -11.08 -6.49
C LYS A 438 -6.23 -12.36 -7.18
N SER A 439 -5.33 -12.24 -8.15
CA SER A 439 -4.72 -13.39 -8.82
C SER A 439 -3.86 -14.22 -7.86
N LEU A 440 -3.06 -13.57 -7.01
CA LEU A 440 -2.26 -14.23 -5.98
C LEU A 440 -3.15 -14.93 -4.93
N ASP A 441 -4.26 -14.31 -4.53
CA ASP A 441 -5.27 -14.92 -3.66
C ASP A 441 -5.80 -16.24 -4.25
N ALA A 442 -6.13 -16.24 -5.54
CA ALA A 442 -6.58 -17.45 -6.24
C ALA A 442 -5.49 -18.52 -6.33
N LEU A 443 -4.25 -18.13 -6.68
CA LEU A 443 -3.10 -19.06 -6.72
C LEU A 443 -2.80 -19.66 -5.35
N LEU A 444 -2.91 -18.88 -4.28
CA LEU A 444 -2.69 -19.36 -2.92
C LEU A 444 -3.77 -20.35 -2.48
N ASP A 445 -5.05 -20.08 -2.81
CA ASP A 445 -6.16 -21.01 -2.52
C ASP A 445 -5.99 -22.34 -3.27
N ASP A 446 -5.54 -22.31 -4.52
CA ASP A 446 -5.23 -23.51 -5.29
C ASP A 446 -4.02 -24.27 -4.71
N ALA A 447 -2.95 -23.57 -4.34
CA ALA A 447 -1.78 -24.17 -3.70
C ALA A 447 -2.11 -24.77 -2.32
N LYS A 448 -2.99 -24.14 -1.56
CA LYS A 448 -3.50 -24.66 -0.28
C LYS A 448 -4.25 -25.96 -0.47
N LYS A 449 -5.20 -26.01 -1.41
CA LYS A 449 -5.91 -27.25 -1.75
C LYS A 449 -4.96 -28.34 -2.23
N ALA A 450 -3.95 -27.99 -3.01
CA ALA A 450 -2.93 -28.94 -3.47
C ALA A 450 -2.10 -29.48 -2.29
N ALA A 451 -1.63 -28.62 -1.38
CA ALA A 451 -0.86 -29.01 -0.20
C ALA A 451 -1.68 -29.89 0.77
N GLU A 452 -2.95 -29.56 1.00
CA GLU A 452 -3.88 -30.38 1.80
C GLU A 452 -4.10 -31.75 1.16
N LYS A 453 -4.25 -31.80 -0.18
CA LYS A 453 -4.38 -33.04 -0.94
C LYS A 453 -3.11 -33.89 -0.84
N ASP A 454 -1.93 -33.29 -0.98
CA ASP A 454 -0.64 -33.97 -0.85
C ASP A 454 -0.44 -34.56 0.55
N GLU A 455 -0.84 -33.83 1.61
CA GLU A 455 -0.79 -34.33 2.99
C GLU A 455 -1.73 -35.52 3.18
N LEU A 456 -2.95 -35.45 2.64
CA LEU A 456 -3.90 -36.57 2.62
C LEU A 456 -3.33 -37.77 1.86
N GLU A 457 -2.72 -37.57 0.69
CA GLU A 457 -2.09 -38.65 -0.09
C GLU A 457 -0.91 -39.28 0.67
N ARG A 458 -0.07 -38.49 1.33
CA ARG A 458 1.01 -39.01 2.19
C ARG A 458 0.46 -39.82 3.36
N LEU A 459 -0.59 -39.34 4.01
CA LEU A 459 -1.25 -40.06 5.10
C LEU A 459 -1.82 -41.40 4.61
N ILE A 460 -2.45 -41.42 3.43
CA ILE A 460 -2.94 -42.64 2.79
C ILE A 460 -1.80 -43.64 2.54
N VAL A 461 -0.66 -43.19 2.03
CA VAL A 461 0.51 -44.06 1.80
C VAL A 461 1.02 -44.66 3.11
N VAL A 462 1.15 -43.84 4.17
CA VAL A 462 1.60 -44.31 5.49
C VAL A 462 0.62 -45.34 6.06
N LEU A 463 -0.69 -45.09 6.00
CA LEU A 463 -1.72 -46.01 6.47
C LEU A 463 -1.76 -47.31 5.65
N THR A 464 -1.54 -47.23 4.34
CA THR A 464 -1.46 -48.41 3.46
C THR A 464 -0.26 -49.28 3.81
N ILE A 465 0.92 -48.68 4.02
CA ILE A 465 2.13 -49.42 4.46
C ILE A 465 1.88 -50.09 5.81
N ARG A 466 1.26 -49.38 6.76
CA ARG A 466 0.96 -49.92 8.09
C ARG A 466 -0.07 -51.07 8.01
N MET A 467 -1.05 -50.99 7.11
CA MET A 467 -2.00 -52.08 6.83
C MET A 467 -1.29 -53.32 6.30
N SER A 468 -0.41 -53.16 5.30
CA SER A 468 0.38 -54.27 4.76
C SER A 468 1.31 -54.90 5.80
N GLN A 469 1.81 -54.11 6.76
CA GLN A 469 2.58 -54.65 7.89
C GLN A 469 1.72 -55.51 8.82
N LEU A 470 0.46 -55.12 9.09
CA LEU A 470 -0.46 -55.94 9.88
C LEU A 470 -0.89 -57.22 9.16
N GLU A 471 -1.12 -57.18 7.84
CA GLU A 471 -1.43 -58.36 7.03
C GLU A 471 -0.29 -59.40 7.05
N ALA A 472 0.95 -58.97 7.26
CA ALA A 472 2.12 -59.86 7.32
C ALA A 472 2.34 -60.54 8.68
N ILE A 473 1.65 -60.10 9.74
CA ILE A 473 1.76 -60.69 11.08
C ILE A 473 0.90 -61.97 11.14
N PRO A 474 1.40 -63.10 11.68
CA PRO A 474 0.57 -64.28 11.91
C PRO A 474 -0.69 -63.93 12.71
N LEU A 475 -1.86 -64.38 12.25
CA LEU A 475 -3.18 -64.05 12.85
C LEU A 475 -3.26 -64.30 14.37
N ARG A 476 -2.43 -65.19 14.92
CA ARG A 476 -2.28 -65.46 16.36
C ARG A 476 -1.73 -64.27 17.15
N GLU A 477 -0.82 -63.49 16.57
CA GLU A 477 -0.12 -62.36 17.22
C GLU A 477 -0.80 -61.00 16.94
N LEU A 478 -1.79 -60.98 16.05
CA LEU A 478 -2.57 -59.78 15.74
C LEU A 478 -3.41 -59.35 16.94
N THR A 479 -3.22 -58.14 17.47
CA THR A 479 -3.98 -57.61 18.62
C THR A 479 -5.13 -56.72 18.16
N GLU A 480 -6.27 -56.79 18.87
CA GLU A 480 -7.48 -55.97 18.61
C GLU A 480 -7.15 -54.47 18.66
N ASP A 481 -6.28 -54.05 19.59
CA ASP A 481 -5.88 -52.65 19.78
C ASP A 481 -5.13 -52.07 18.57
N SER A 482 -4.31 -52.89 17.89
CA SER A 482 -3.57 -52.46 16.69
C SER A 482 -4.50 -52.21 15.50
N LEU A 483 -5.60 -52.97 15.39
CA LEU A 483 -6.63 -52.76 14.37
C LEU A 483 -7.48 -51.51 14.69
N ASN A 484 -7.82 -51.29 15.97
CA ASN A 484 -8.59 -50.13 16.41
C ASN A 484 -7.83 -48.80 16.20
N GLU A 485 -6.51 -48.78 16.43
CA GLU A 485 -5.66 -47.60 16.23
C GLU A 485 -5.64 -47.16 14.75
N ILE A 486 -5.54 -48.11 13.81
CA ILE A 486 -5.58 -47.81 12.38
C ILE A 486 -6.99 -47.41 11.94
N GLU A 487 -8.03 -48.07 12.44
CA GLU A 487 -9.44 -47.75 12.13
C GLU A 487 -9.80 -46.31 12.52
N LYS A 488 -9.31 -45.84 13.67
CA LYS A 488 -9.50 -44.44 14.11
C LYS A 488 -8.86 -43.43 13.15
N GLN A 489 -7.65 -43.71 12.66
CA GLN A 489 -6.93 -42.83 11.73
C GLN A 489 -7.49 -42.91 10.29
N VAL A 490 -8.11 -44.03 9.92
CA VAL A 490 -8.78 -44.19 8.62
C VAL A 490 -10.10 -43.43 8.57
N HIS A 491 -10.79 -43.22 9.69
CA HIS A 491 -12.08 -42.51 9.69
C HIS A 491 -12.00 -41.06 9.18
N ASP A 492 -10.81 -40.44 9.28
CA ASP A 492 -10.54 -39.08 8.85
C ASP A 492 -10.26 -38.96 7.32
N LEU A 493 -10.28 -40.06 6.56
CA LEU A 493 -10.00 -40.08 5.11
C LEU A 493 -11.26 -39.96 4.22
N PRO A 494 -11.10 -39.68 2.90
CA PRO A 494 -12.21 -39.67 1.94
C PRO A 494 -12.89 -41.04 1.75
N LYS A 495 -14.23 -41.06 1.71
CA LYS A 495 -15.10 -42.27 1.73
C LYS A 495 -14.65 -43.41 0.81
N GLU A 496 -14.25 -43.10 -0.42
CA GLU A 496 -13.96 -44.11 -1.45
C GLU A 496 -12.74 -44.98 -1.11
N LYS A 497 -11.77 -44.45 -0.35
CA LYS A 497 -10.57 -45.19 0.11
C LYS A 497 -10.70 -45.69 1.55
N VAL A 498 -11.53 -45.03 2.35
CA VAL A 498 -11.99 -45.54 3.64
C VAL A 498 -12.66 -46.90 3.48
N GLU A 499 -13.52 -47.07 2.49
CA GLU A 499 -14.19 -48.35 2.22
C GLU A 499 -13.20 -49.48 1.91
N GLN A 500 -12.13 -49.19 1.16
CA GLN A 500 -11.11 -50.18 0.82
C GLN A 500 -10.29 -50.60 2.04
N LEU A 501 -9.78 -49.64 2.82
CA LEU A 501 -8.99 -49.92 4.03
C LEU A 501 -9.85 -50.54 5.14
N GLN A 502 -11.11 -50.11 5.30
CA GLN A 502 -12.07 -50.70 6.24
C GLN A 502 -12.40 -52.14 5.88
N LYS A 503 -12.56 -52.46 4.59
CA LYS A 503 -12.79 -53.83 4.14
C LYS A 503 -11.61 -54.73 4.49
N GLN A 504 -10.37 -54.25 4.31
CA GLN A 504 -9.18 -55.02 4.69
C GLN A 504 -9.10 -55.26 6.21
N ILE A 505 -9.45 -54.26 7.04
CA ILE A 505 -9.55 -54.43 8.50
C ILE A 505 -10.60 -55.49 8.86
N GLU A 506 -11.76 -55.45 8.22
CA GLU A 506 -12.86 -56.38 8.47
C GLU A 506 -12.55 -57.82 8.00
N ASP A 507 -11.88 -57.97 6.86
CA ASP A 507 -11.42 -59.26 6.37
C ASP A 507 -10.39 -59.89 7.34
N LEU A 508 -9.48 -59.10 7.91
CA LEU A 508 -8.54 -59.55 8.96
C LEU A 508 -9.25 -59.93 10.27
N ARG A 509 -10.27 -59.17 10.71
CA ARG A 509 -11.10 -59.51 11.88
C ARG A 509 -11.82 -60.84 11.69
N ASN A 510 -12.43 -61.05 10.54
CA ASN A 510 -13.16 -62.28 10.24
C ASN A 510 -12.24 -63.50 10.16
N ALA A 511 -11.07 -63.36 9.53
CA ALA A 511 -10.07 -64.43 9.48
C ALA A 511 -9.53 -64.82 10.86
N LYS A 512 -9.24 -63.83 11.73
CA LYS A 512 -8.81 -64.08 13.12
C LYS A 512 -9.88 -64.80 13.94
N LYS A 513 -11.12 -64.33 13.86
CA LYS A 513 -12.27 -64.94 14.56
C LYS A 513 -12.49 -66.40 14.15
N GLN A 514 -12.41 -66.70 12.85
CA GLN A 514 -12.58 -68.06 12.35
C GLN A 514 -11.48 -69.03 12.82
N GLN A 515 -10.24 -68.55 12.95
CA GLN A 515 -9.14 -69.33 13.52
C GLN A 515 -9.31 -69.58 15.02
N ASP A 516 -9.73 -68.57 15.78
CA ASP A 516 -9.95 -68.70 17.23
C ASP A 516 -11.12 -69.63 17.56
N ASP A 517 -12.18 -69.64 16.74
CA ASP A 517 -13.34 -70.53 16.91
C ASP A 517 -12.99 -72.00 16.60
N THR A 518 -12.19 -72.26 15.55
CA THR A 518 -11.74 -73.62 15.21
C THR A 518 -10.82 -74.22 16.27
N LEU A 519 -9.93 -73.40 16.86
CA LEU A 519 -9.04 -73.85 17.93
C LEU A 519 -9.80 -74.20 19.21
N ARG A 520 -10.92 -73.51 19.49
CA ARG A 520 -11.76 -73.78 20.66
C ARG A 520 -12.48 -75.13 20.56
N ASP A 521 -12.99 -75.47 19.38
CA ASP A 521 -13.72 -76.71 19.13
C ASP A 521 -12.82 -77.96 19.28
N THR A 522 -11.56 -77.89 18.86
CA THR A 522 -10.63 -79.04 18.96
C THR A 522 -10.17 -79.31 20.39
N ILE A 523 -9.94 -78.25 21.19
CA ILE A 523 -9.65 -78.37 22.62
C ILE A 523 -10.80 -79.09 23.35
N GLN A 524 -12.05 -78.75 23.03
CA GLN A 524 -13.21 -79.34 23.69
C GLN A 524 -13.37 -80.84 23.38
N ARG A 525 -13.08 -81.27 22.14
CA ARG A 525 -13.13 -82.70 21.77
C ARG A 525 -12.02 -83.52 22.45
N LEU A 526 -10.84 -82.94 22.60
CA LEU A 526 -9.71 -83.62 23.25
C LEU A 526 -9.97 -83.89 24.74
N ALA A 527 -10.58 -82.93 25.43
CA ALA A 527 -10.96 -83.08 26.85
C ALA A 527 -11.96 -84.22 27.09
N GLN A 528 -12.92 -84.43 26.17
CA GLN A 528 -13.91 -85.51 26.28
C GLN A 528 -13.28 -86.91 26.17
N ILE A 529 -12.20 -87.03 25.37
CA ILE A 529 -11.48 -88.29 25.20
C ILE A 529 -10.63 -88.63 26.43
N GLU A 530 -9.96 -87.63 27.02
CA GLU A 530 -9.19 -87.80 28.25
C GLU A 530 -10.09 -88.26 29.43
N GLU A 531 -11.32 -87.75 29.51
CA GLU A 531 -12.31 -88.17 30.52
C GLU A 531 -12.76 -89.64 30.34
N ALA A 532 -12.92 -90.10 29.10
CA ALA A 532 -13.29 -91.49 28.81
C ALA A 532 -12.19 -92.50 29.22
N ILE A 533 -10.91 -92.12 29.10
CA ILE A 533 -9.77 -92.96 29.56
C ILE A 533 -9.79 -93.13 31.08
N ALA A 534 -10.12 -92.07 31.83
CA ALA A 534 -10.13 -92.10 33.29
C ALA A 534 -11.28 -92.97 33.88
N ALA A 535 -12.33 -93.23 33.11
CA ALA A 535 -13.54 -93.92 33.56
C ALA A 535 -13.52 -95.46 33.39
N LEU A 536 -12.39 -96.06 33.01
CA LEU A 536 -12.28 -97.52 32.81
C LEU A 536 -12.38 -98.32 34.14
N PRO A 537 -13.12 -99.44 34.21
CA PRO A 537 -13.28 -100.27 35.42
C PRO A 537 -11.94 -100.81 35.97
N THR A 538 -11.85 -101.15 37.26
CA THR A 538 -10.58 -101.61 37.91
C THR A 538 -10.64 -102.98 38.61
N ALA A 539 -11.77 -103.70 38.51
CA ALA A 539 -11.94 -105.02 39.13
C ALA A 539 -11.24 -106.15 38.34
N GLN A 540 -10.72 -107.17 39.05
CA GLN A 540 -9.86 -108.24 38.52
C GLN A 540 -10.57 -109.60 38.36
N ASP A 541 -11.83 -109.60 37.91
CA ASP A 541 -12.56 -110.82 37.56
C ASP A 541 -12.71 -110.96 36.04
N ILE A 542 -12.78 -112.21 35.56
CA ILE A 542 -12.75 -112.57 34.14
C ILE A 542 -13.72 -111.73 33.28
N PRO A 543 -15.01 -111.54 33.64
CA PRO A 543 -15.95 -110.77 32.82
C PRO A 543 -15.63 -109.27 32.74
N THR A 544 -15.03 -108.71 33.79
CA THR A 544 -14.74 -107.27 33.88
C THR A 544 -13.50 -106.89 33.07
N ILE A 545 -12.51 -107.78 33.01
CA ILE A 545 -11.32 -107.63 32.17
C ILE A 545 -11.71 -107.67 30.67
N GLU A 546 -12.66 -108.53 30.29
CA GLU A 546 -13.17 -108.60 28.92
C GLU A 546 -13.94 -107.33 28.50
N ASP A 547 -14.81 -106.76 29.36
CA ASP A 547 -15.51 -105.49 29.07
C ASP A 547 -14.55 -104.29 28.96
N ARG A 548 -13.50 -104.28 29.79
CA ARG A 548 -12.49 -103.22 29.78
C ARG A 548 -11.69 -103.18 28.49
N LEU A 549 -11.30 -104.34 27.95
CA LEU A 549 -10.64 -104.45 26.65
C LEU A 549 -11.54 -103.96 25.49
N GLY A 550 -12.85 -104.19 25.58
CA GLY A 550 -13.83 -103.68 24.60
C GLY A 550 -13.89 -102.15 24.56
N ARG A 551 -14.06 -101.49 25.72
CA ARG A 551 -14.16 -100.02 25.80
C ARG A 551 -12.88 -99.30 25.38
N MET A 552 -11.73 -99.92 25.62
CA MET A 552 -10.45 -99.38 25.19
C MET A 552 -10.29 -99.35 23.67
N GLY A 553 -10.93 -100.27 22.94
CA GLY A 553 -11.01 -100.25 21.49
C GLY A 553 -11.70 -99.00 20.94
N ASP A 554 -12.84 -98.61 21.53
CA ASP A 554 -13.65 -97.45 21.08
C ASP A 554 -12.92 -96.11 21.32
N ILE A 555 -12.20 -95.98 22.44
CA ILE A 555 -11.41 -94.79 22.76
C ILE A 555 -10.27 -94.60 21.75
N ARG A 556 -9.64 -95.70 21.32
CA ARG A 556 -8.54 -95.68 20.36
C ARG A 556 -8.98 -95.18 18.97
N GLU A 557 -10.18 -95.53 18.54
CA GLU A 557 -10.76 -95.05 17.27
C GLU A 557 -11.10 -93.56 17.33
N SER A 558 -11.61 -93.08 18.47
CA SER A 558 -11.93 -91.66 18.69
C SER A 558 -10.69 -90.76 18.64
N LEU A 559 -9.54 -91.22 19.15
CA LEU A 559 -8.26 -90.51 19.05
C LEU A 559 -7.74 -90.39 17.61
N LEU A 560 -8.01 -91.37 16.74
CA LEU A 560 -7.58 -91.33 15.34
C LEU A 560 -8.30 -90.26 14.51
N ASN A 561 -9.51 -89.87 14.92
CA ASN A 561 -10.37 -88.92 14.19
C ASN A 561 -10.20 -87.44 14.62
N LEU A 562 -9.23 -87.12 15.48
CA LEU A 562 -8.87 -85.74 15.83
C LEU A 562 -8.02 -85.08 14.72
N GLU A 563 -8.43 -83.90 14.26
CA GLU A 563 -7.70 -83.07 13.29
C GLU A 563 -6.45 -82.44 13.92
N ILE A 564 -5.32 -82.46 13.20
CA ILE A 564 -4.07 -81.82 13.63
C ILE A 564 -4.28 -80.31 13.63
N THR A 565 -4.38 -79.73 14.81
CA THR A 565 -4.30 -78.28 14.96
C THR A 565 -2.85 -77.96 15.16
N ALA A 566 -2.24 -77.12 14.32
CA ALA A 566 -0.83 -76.71 14.40
C ALA A 566 -0.41 -76.00 15.73
N ASP A 567 -1.20 -76.17 16.79
CA ASP A 567 -0.88 -75.92 18.19
C ASP A 567 -0.22 -77.15 18.82
N LYS A 568 1.08 -77.01 19.05
CA LYS A 568 1.95 -78.04 19.59
C LYS A 568 1.45 -78.62 20.92
N ASP A 569 0.81 -77.81 21.78
CA ASP A 569 0.34 -78.27 23.09
C ASP A 569 -0.89 -79.18 22.97
N ILE A 570 -1.73 -78.98 21.94
CA ILE A 570 -2.90 -79.82 21.65
C ILE A 570 -2.44 -81.15 21.03
N ASP A 571 -1.49 -81.09 20.08
CA ASP A 571 -0.91 -82.28 19.45
C ASP A 571 -0.18 -83.18 20.47
N ASP A 572 0.60 -82.58 21.38
CA ASP A 572 1.33 -83.31 22.44
C ASP A 572 0.36 -84.02 23.42
N ARG A 573 -0.79 -83.41 23.77
CA ARG A 573 -1.81 -84.07 24.61
C ARG A 573 -2.50 -85.23 23.88
N ALA A 574 -2.82 -85.07 22.60
CA ALA A 574 -3.42 -86.13 21.79
C ALA A 574 -2.54 -87.38 21.74
N GLU A 575 -1.23 -87.19 21.60
CA GLU A 575 -0.26 -88.29 21.52
C GLU A 575 -0.07 -89.02 22.86
N ASN A 576 -0.09 -88.29 23.97
CA ASN A 576 0.01 -88.89 25.31
C ASN A 576 -1.20 -89.78 25.66
N ALA A 577 -2.40 -89.35 25.26
CA ALA A 577 -3.63 -90.15 25.43
C ALA A 577 -3.58 -91.48 24.66
N ARG A 578 -3.03 -91.49 23.43
CA ARG A 578 -2.86 -92.72 22.62
C ARG A 578 -1.94 -93.72 23.30
N LYS A 579 -0.81 -93.26 23.84
CA LYS A 579 0.19 -94.13 24.49
C LYS A 579 -0.38 -94.84 25.73
N THR A 580 -1.18 -94.13 26.52
CA THR A 580 -1.75 -94.65 27.78
C THR A 580 -2.71 -95.82 27.54
N ILE A 581 -3.56 -95.74 26.51
CA ILE A 581 -4.51 -96.81 26.15
C ILE A 581 -3.79 -98.08 25.64
N ASP A 582 -2.74 -97.91 24.85
CA ASP A 582 -1.98 -99.04 24.31
C ASP A 582 -1.27 -99.87 25.41
N GLU A 583 -0.73 -99.22 26.44
CA GLU A 583 -0.08 -99.89 27.58
C GLU A 583 -1.07 -100.67 28.45
N MET A 584 -2.25 -100.09 28.72
CA MET A 584 -3.29 -100.73 29.53
C MET A 584 -3.88 -101.98 28.86
N THR A 585 -3.99 -102.00 27.52
CA THR A 585 -4.63 -103.09 26.77
C THR A 585 -3.82 -104.37 26.90
N LYS A 586 -2.49 -104.23 26.83
CA LYS A 586 -1.55 -105.35 26.91
C LYS A 586 -1.56 -106.05 28.28
N HIS A 587 -1.75 -105.29 29.36
CA HIS A 587 -1.73 -105.84 30.72
C HIS A 587 -2.95 -106.74 31.01
N ASP A 588 -4.12 -106.31 30.57
CA ASP A 588 -5.40 -106.98 30.84
C ASP A 588 -5.54 -108.31 30.07
N GLU A 589 -5.00 -108.41 28.85
CA GLU A 589 -4.96 -109.66 28.07
C GLU A 589 -4.11 -110.77 28.76
N GLU A 590 -2.98 -110.42 29.36
CA GLU A 590 -2.09 -111.39 30.01
C GLU A 590 -2.69 -111.95 31.31
N GLN A 591 -3.49 -111.16 32.04
CA GLN A 591 -4.10 -111.57 33.30
C GLN A 591 -5.26 -112.55 33.12
N LEU A 592 -6.07 -112.37 32.08
CA LEU A 592 -7.24 -113.22 31.75
C LEU A 592 -6.84 -114.69 31.50
N GLN A 593 -5.72 -114.90 30.80
CA GLN A 593 -5.23 -116.22 30.40
C GLN A 593 -4.87 -117.11 31.61
N LYS A 594 -4.37 -116.51 32.70
CA LYS A 594 -3.92 -117.23 33.89
C LYS A 594 -5.09 -117.75 34.74
N MET A 595 -6.15 -116.97 34.89
CA MET A 595 -7.29 -117.31 35.76
C MET A 595 -8.14 -118.47 35.24
N LEU A 596 -8.15 -118.73 33.93
CA LEU A 596 -8.96 -119.80 33.33
C LEU A 596 -8.42 -121.21 33.61
N THR A 597 -7.11 -121.38 33.84
CA THR A 597 -6.51 -122.71 34.05
C THR A 597 -6.66 -123.26 35.47
N GLU A 598 -6.79 -122.41 36.48
CA GLU A 598 -6.96 -122.82 37.89
C GLU A 598 -8.40 -123.27 38.22
N ARG A 599 -9.40 -122.78 37.48
CA ARG A 599 -10.82 -123.09 37.71
C ARG A 599 -11.17 -124.55 37.37
N ASP A 600 -10.60 -125.09 36.30
CA ASP A 600 -11.06 -126.37 35.75
C ASP A 600 -10.59 -127.57 36.61
N LEU A 601 -9.43 -127.48 37.28
CA LEU A 601 -8.94 -128.52 38.21
C LEU A 601 -9.77 -128.65 39.50
N ARG A 602 -10.44 -127.58 39.94
CA ARG A 602 -11.21 -127.56 41.21
C ARG A 602 -12.57 -128.26 41.08
N ASN A 603 -13.18 -128.23 39.90
CA ASN A 603 -14.53 -128.76 39.69
C ASN A 603 -14.58 -130.30 39.69
N ASP A 604 -13.53 -130.99 39.23
CA ASP A 604 -13.51 -132.46 39.16
C ASP A 604 -13.45 -133.14 40.55
N ALA A 605 -12.82 -132.49 41.55
CA ALA A 605 -12.72 -133.03 42.91
C ALA A 605 -14.04 -132.96 43.70
N ILE A 606 -14.86 -131.93 43.45
CA ILE A 606 -16.16 -131.74 44.11
C ILE A 606 -17.13 -132.86 43.73
N GLN A 607 -17.19 -133.18 42.44
CA GLN A 607 -18.16 -134.14 41.90
C GLN A 607 -17.96 -135.57 42.45
N SER A 608 -16.73 -135.95 42.78
CA SER A 608 -16.43 -137.29 43.31
C SER A 608 -16.78 -137.46 44.80
N LEU A 609 -16.68 -136.39 45.61
CA LEU A 609 -17.00 -136.42 47.04
C LEU A 609 -18.52 -136.45 47.29
N ASP A 610 -19.30 -135.75 46.46
CA ASP A 610 -20.76 -135.73 46.57
C ASP A 610 -21.38 -137.12 46.31
N GLN A 611 -20.85 -137.88 45.36
CA GLN A 611 -21.37 -139.22 45.03
C GLN A 611 -21.15 -140.23 46.18
N LEU A 612 -20.09 -140.06 46.97
CA LEU A 612 -19.79 -140.94 48.09
C LEU A 612 -20.66 -140.65 49.32
N GLU A 613 -21.01 -139.38 49.52
CA GLU A 613 -21.92 -138.95 50.60
C GLU A 613 -23.31 -139.59 50.47
N GLU A 614 -23.82 -139.69 49.24
CA GLU A 614 -25.11 -140.29 48.93
C GLU A 614 -25.12 -141.80 49.26
N ASP A 615 -24.08 -142.54 48.87
CA ASP A 615 -23.99 -143.98 49.12
C ASP A 615 -23.90 -144.34 50.63
N VAL A 616 -23.26 -143.49 51.44
CA VAL A 616 -23.16 -143.68 52.90
C VAL A 616 -24.51 -143.41 53.58
N ALA A 617 -25.22 -142.37 53.15
CA ALA A 617 -26.54 -142.02 53.66
C ALA A 617 -27.59 -143.12 53.40
N GLU A 618 -27.52 -143.80 52.24
CA GLU A 618 -28.38 -144.95 51.95
C GLU A 618 -28.17 -146.11 52.94
N LEU A 619 -26.92 -146.37 53.36
CA LEU A 619 -26.63 -147.47 54.29
C LEU A 619 -27.11 -147.17 55.72
N GLU A 620 -26.98 -145.92 56.16
CA GLU A 620 -27.43 -145.48 57.49
C GLU A 620 -28.94 -145.63 57.67
N GLN A 621 -29.74 -145.36 56.63
CA GLN A 621 -31.20 -145.50 56.67
C GLN A 621 -31.68 -146.95 56.82
N CYS A 622 -30.86 -147.94 56.51
CA CYS A 622 -31.23 -149.35 56.60
C CYS A 622 -31.06 -149.96 58.01
N LEU A 623 -30.64 -149.19 59.02
CA LEU A 623 -30.41 -149.68 60.39
C LEU A 623 -31.57 -149.32 61.36
N PRO A 624 -32.03 -150.24 62.23
CA PRO A 624 -31.57 -151.62 62.43
C PRO A 624 -32.08 -152.59 61.34
N VAL A 625 -31.26 -153.56 60.93
CA VAL A 625 -31.66 -154.54 59.91
C VAL A 625 -32.61 -155.58 60.54
N PRO A 626 -33.84 -155.75 60.01
CA PRO A 626 -34.76 -156.77 60.51
C PRO A 626 -34.33 -158.15 60.02
N SER A 627 -33.48 -158.84 60.78
CA SER A 627 -33.16 -160.26 60.56
C SER A 627 -33.58 -161.10 61.77
N THR A 628 -34.06 -162.31 61.50
CA THR A 628 -34.40 -163.31 62.53
C THR A 628 -33.26 -164.29 62.80
N SER A 629 -32.14 -164.18 62.05
CA SER A 629 -30.97 -165.05 62.17
C SER A 629 -29.68 -164.23 62.23
N SER A 630 -28.78 -164.62 63.13
CA SER A 630 -27.45 -164.01 63.24
C SER A 630 -26.57 -164.21 61.99
N SER A 631 -26.77 -165.27 61.21
CA SER A 631 -25.98 -165.54 59.98
C SER A 631 -26.26 -164.55 58.86
N ASP A 632 -27.52 -164.16 58.71
CA ASP A 632 -27.98 -163.35 57.58
C ASP A 632 -27.55 -161.88 57.75
N LEU A 633 -27.48 -161.42 58.99
CA LEU A 633 -27.03 -160.08 59.34
C LEU A 633 -25.50 -159.93 59.15
N ILE A 634 -24.72 -160.99 59.41
CA ILE A 634 -23.27 -161.05 59.09
C ILE A 634 -23.04 -161.01 57.57
N ALA A 635 -23.85 -161.74 56.79
CA ALA A 635 -23.74 -161.73 55.33
C ALA A 635 -24.05 -160.33 54.74
N PHE A 636 -25.03 -159.62 55.31
CA PHE A 636 -25.35 -158.25 54.93
C PHE A 636 -24.19 -157.28 55.21
N GLN A 637 -23.59 -157.36 56.40
CA GLN A 637 -22.47 -156.51 56.80
C GLN A 637 -21.24 -156.69 55.89
N GLN A 638 -20.84 -157.93 55.58
CA GLN A 638 -19.66 -158.17 54.73
C GLN A 638 -19.85 -157.77 53.25
N GLY A 639 -21.10 -157.64 52.78
CA GLY A 639 -21.37 -157.26 51.39
C GLY A 639 -21.32 -155.77 51.07
N LYS A 640 -21.47 -154.90 52.08
CA LYS A 640 -21.76 -153.46 51.89
C LYS A 640 -20.65 -152.54 52.44
N THR A 641 -20.27 -152.67 53.71
CA THR A 641 -19.33 -151.74 54.36
C THR A 641 -17.94 -151.65 53.67
N PRO A 642 -17.30 -152.76 53.25
CA PRO A 642 -15.97 -152.69 52.62
C PRO A 642 -15.93 -151.97 51.26
N LYS A 643 -17.06 -151.91 50.53
CA LYS A 643 -17.13 -151.24 49.22
C LYS A 643 -17.13 -149.71 49.34
N LEU A 644 -17.70 -149.17 50.41
CA LEU A 644 -17.73 -147.72 50.66
C LEU A 644 -16.35 -147.21 51.07
N ALA A 645 -15.63 -147.97 51.89
CA ALA A 645 -14.25 -147.65 52.27
C ALA A 645 -13.32 -147.57 51.05
N ALA A 646 -13.45 -148.48 50.08
CA ALA A 646 -12.63 -148.47 48.86
C ALA A 646 -12.90 -147.27 47.93
N LYS A 647 -14.14 -146.76 47.88
CA LYS A 647 -14.47 -145.57 47.08
C LYS A 647 -13.87 -144.28 47.68
N LEU A 648 -13.80 -144.19 49.00
CA LEU A 648 -13.19 -143.05 49.70
C LEU A 648 -11.68 -142.92 49.44
N GLU A 649 -10.98 -144.05 49.33
CA GLU A 649 -9.53 -144.09 49.11
C GLU A 649 -9.14 -143.72 47.66
N ALA A 650 -10.01 -143.96 46.68
CA ALA A 650 -9.77 -143.63 45.28
C ALA A 650 -9.82 -142.12 44.96
N ILE A 651 -10.44 -141.31 45.81
CA ILE A 651 -10.44 -139.84 45.70
C ILE A 651 -9.08 -139.36 46.24
N GLY A 652 -8.13 -139.07 45.34
CA GLY A 652 -6.72 -138.73 45.64
C GLY A 652 -6.49 -137.41 46.38
N ASP A 653 -5.51 -136.60 45.95
CA ASP A 653 -5.21 -135.28 46.56
C ASP A 653 -6.40 -134.32 46.39
N VAL A 654 -7.01 -133.95 47.51
CA VAL A 654 -8.19 -133.07 47.56
C VAL A 654 -7.77 -131.65 47.96
N PRO A 655 -8.28 -130.58 47.30
CA PRO A 655 -8.06 -129.20 47.71
C PRO A 655 -8.36 -128.97 49.19
N ALA A 656 -7.57 -128.10 49.85
CA ALA A 656 -7.59 -127.95 51.30
C ALA A 656 -8.96 -127.57 51.90
N ASP A 657 -9.82 -126.91 51.12
CA ASP A 657 -11.19 -126.54 51.49
C ASP A 657 -12.19 -127.72 51.45
N LEU A 658 -11.85 -128.83 50.79
CA LEU A 658 -12.71 -130.01 50.61
C LEU A 658 -12.26 -131.23 51.46
N LEU A 659 -11.10 -131.13 52.12
CA LEU A 659 -10.60 -132.14 53.09
C LEU A 659 -11.58 -132.43 54.24
N PRO A 660 -12.23 -131.43 54.88
CA PRO A 660 -13.15 -131.70 56.00
C PRO A 660 -14.30 -132.63 55.60
N LYS A 661 -14.78 -132.52 54.35
CA LYS A 661 -15.89 -133.33 53.83
C LYS A 661 -15.48 -134.79 53.61
N LYS A 662 -14.23 -135.04 53.21
CA LYS A 662 -13.68 -136.39 53.04
C LYS A 662 -13.52 -137.12 54.38
N GLU A 663 -13.08 -136.41 55.42
CA GLU A 663 -12.88 -136.97 56.76
C GLU A 663 -14.21 -137.31 57.47
N ASP A 664 -15.24 -136.47 57.31
CA ASP A 664 -16.59 -136.74 57.85
C ASP A 664 -17.20 -138.04 57.32
N LEU A 665 -17.10 -138.27 56.01
CA LEU A 665 -17.61 -139.51 55.38
C LEU A 665 -16.88 -140.77 55.85
N ALA A 666 -15.59 -140.67 56.17
CA ALA A 666 -14.82 -141.77 56.73
C ALA A 666 -15.38 -142.23 58.09
N HIS A 667 -15.68 -141.26 58.96
CA HIS A 667 -16.20 -141.52 60.30
C HIS A 667 -17.60 -142.16 60.28
N ARG A 668 -18.47 -141.70 59.38
CA ARG A 668 -19.84 -142.23 59.24
C ARG A 668 -19.86 -143.70 58.81
N ILE A 669 -18.96 -144.11 57.91
CA ILE A 669 -18.84 -145.51 57.47
C ILE A 669 -18.46 -146.44 58.63
N ASP A 670 -17.56 -146.00 59.51
CA ASP A 670 -17.09 -146.80 60.66
C ASP A 670 -18.19 -146.99 61.72
N ASP A 671 -18.94 -145.93 62.00
CA ASP A 671 -20.06 -145.94 62.95
C ASP A 671 -21.20 -146.90 62.54
N VAL A 672 -21.52 -146.94 61.25
CA VAL A 672 -22.49 -147.88 60.67
C VAL A 672 -22.06 -149.33 60.85
N ASN A 673 -20.77 -149.61 60.67
CA ASN A 673 -20.24 -150.96 60.80
C ASN A 673 -20.34 -151.49 62.24
N LYS A 674 -20.02 -150.62 63.22
CA LYS A 674 -20.08 -150.96 64.64
C LYS A 674 -21.50 -151.30 65.12
N LYS A 675 -22.51 -150.56 64.65
CA LYS A 675 -23.93 -150.83 64.99
C LYS A 675 -24.42 -152.18 64.47
N LEU A 676 -23.92 -152.63 63.31
CA LEU A 676 -24.25 -153.95 62.76
C LEU A 676 -23.61 -155.08 63.59
N ASP A 677 -22.37 -154.93 64.04
CA ASP A 677 -21.69 -155.91 64.91
C ASP A 677 -22.43 -156.12 66.24
N GLU A 678 -22.94 -155.04 66.84
CA GLU A 678 -23.74 -155.11 68.07
C GLU A 678 -25.05 -155.89 67.86
N GLN A 679 -25.78 -155.63 66.77
CA GLN A 679 -26.99 -156.39 66.43
C GLN A 679 -26.73 -157.89 66.24
N VAL A 680 -25.63 -158.26 65.58
CA VAL A 680 -25.27 -159.69 65.35
C VAL A 680 -25.09 -160.42 66.68
N ASN A 681 -24.41 -159.79 67.64
CA ASN A 681 -24.08 -160.42 68.91
C ASN A 681 -25.31 -160.64 69.80
N ASP A 682 -26.26 -159.72 69.79
CA ASP A 682 -27.50 -159.85 70.55
C ASP A 682 -28.39 -161.00 70.03
N LEU A 683 -28.48 -161.15 68.69
CA LEU A 683 -29.21 -162.25 68.05
C LEU A 683 -28.60 -163.62 68.36
N LYS A 684 -27.27 -163.76 68.36
CA LYS A 684 -26.61 -165.03 68.72
C LYS A 684 -26.93 -165.47 70.15
N ARG A 685 -26.88 -164.55 71.10
CA ARG A 685 -27.23 -164.86 72.50
C ARG A 685 -28.69 -165.29 72.64
N PHE A 686 -29.58 -164.68 71.85
CA PHE A 686 -30.99 -165.06 71.84
C PHE A 686 -31.19 -166.50 71.32
N GLU A 687 -30.49 -166.89 70.25
CA GLU A 687 -30.52 -168.23 69.66
C GLU A 687 -29.98 -169.30 70.63
N GLU A 688 -28.79 -169.12 71.20
CA GLU A 688 -28.15 -170.07 72.12
C GLU A 688 -29.03 -170.40 73.32
N LYS A 689 -29.61 -169.37 73.94
CA LYS A 689 -30.47 -169.52 75.11
C LYS A 689 -31.81 -170.19 74.78
N THR A 690 -32.26 -170.11 73.52
CA THR A 690 -33.43 -170.88 73.04
C THR A 690 -33.14 -172.38 73.03
N ILE A 691 -31.93 -172.77 72.62
CA ILE A 691 -31.52 -174.18 72.51
C ILE A 691 -31.37 -174.80 73.90
N GLU A 692 -30.76 -174.10 74.86
CA GLU A 692 -30.63 -174.58 76.25
C GLU A 692 -31.99 -174.91 76.86
N LEU A 693 -32.96 -173.99 76.75
CA LEU A 693 -34.29 -174.18 77.31
C LEU A 693 -35.06 -175.31 76.58
N GLN A 694 -34.86 -175.48 75.27
CA GLN A 694 -35.46 -176.59 74.51
C GLN A 694 -34.96 -177.95 75.02
N ASN A 695 -33.67 -178.08 75.32
CA ASN A 695 -33.12 -179.33 75.84
C ASN A 695 -33.73 -179.72 77.19
N VAL A 696 -33.97 -178.75 78.07
CA VAL A 696 -34.64 -178.97 79.37
C VAL A 696 -36.08 -179.46 79.16
N VAL A 697 -36.79 -178.87 78.20
CA VAL A 697 -38.17 -179.25 77.83
C VAL A 697 -38.21 -180.67 77.26
N ASP A 698 -37.28 -181.04 76.40
CA ASP A 698 -37.23 -182.38 75.81
C ASP A 698 -36.83 -183.47 76.83
N GLU A 699 -35.94 -183.18 77.78
CA GLU A 699 -35.60 -184.12 78.85
C GLU A 699 -36.80 -184.43 79.77
N CYS A 700 -37.66 -183.43 80.01
CA CYS A 700 -38.93 -183.62 80.72
C CYS A 700 -39.93 -184.45 79.90
N ARG A 701 -39.94 -184.29 78.57
CA ARG A 701 -40.81 -185.02 77.64
C ARG A 701 -40.49 -186.52 77.62
N ASP A 702 -39.22 -186.89 77.60
CA ASP A 702 -38.79 -188.30 77.54
C ASP A 702 -39.19 -189.11 78.79
N LYS A 703 -39.42 -188.44 79.91
CA LYS A 703 -39.86 -189.06 81.17
C LYS A 703 -41.36 -189.41 81.17
N LEU A 704 -42.16 -188.89 80.24
CA LEU A 704 -43.58 -189.24 80.07
C LEU A 704 -43.74 -190.51 79.24
N LYS A 705 -43.87 -191.68 79.88
CA LYS A 705 -44.25 -192.94 79.19
C LYS A 705 -45.68 -193.33 79.51
N LYS A 706 -46.52 -193.44 78.46
CA LYS A 706 -47.85 -194.03 78.58
C LYS A 706 -47.76 -195.54 78.66
N ARG A 707 -48.53 -196.13 79.59
CA ARG A 707 -48.66 -197.59 79.73
C ARG A 707 -50.02 -198.03 79.22
N ASP A 708 -49.99 -198.88 78.20
CA ASP A 708 -51.18 -199.44 77.53
C ASP A 708 -51.78 -200.65 78.27
N ALA A 709 -51.24 -200.99 79.44
CA ALA A 709 -51.75 -202.08 80.27
C ALA A 709 -51.66 -201.74 81.78
N PRO A 710 -52.63 -202.20 82.60
CA PRO A 710 -52.60 -202.01 84.07
C PRO A 710 -51.43 -202.72 84.76
N GLU A 711 -50.83 -202.10 85.79
CA GLU A 711 -49.62 -202.53 86.53
C GLU A 711 -49.83 -202.53 88.07
N PRO A 712 -48.91 -203.14 88.86
CA PRO A 712 -48.97 -203.19 90.32
C PRO A 712 -48.86 -201.82 91.00
N ILE A 713 -49.46 -201.68 92.20
CA ILE A 713 -49.63 -200.39 92.88
C ILE A 713 -48.31 -199.72 93.31
N GLU A 714 -47.29 -200.50 93.65
CA GLU A 714 -45.95 -199.98 94.00
C GLU A 714 -45.28 -199.26 92.82
N THR A 715 -45.51 -199.76 91.60
CA THR A 715 -45.03 -199.14 90.36
C THR A 715 -45.75 -197.83 90.08
N VAL A 716 -47.07 -197.81 90.29
CA VAL A 716 -47.91 -196.61 90.10
C VAL A 716 -47.54 -195.50 91.08
N GLN A 717 -47.19 -195.86 92.32
CA GLN A 717 -46.80 -194.87 93.33
C GLN A 717 -45.48 -194.18 92.97
N LYS A 718 -44.53 -194.94 92.41
CA LYS A 718 -43.26 -194.40 91.91
C LYS A 718 -43.45 -193.54 90.65
N ASP A 719 -44.32 -193.96 89.74
CA ASP A 719 -44.67 -193.16 88.56
C ASP A 719 -45.27 -191.80 88.98
N ALA A 720 -46.08 -191.76 90.05
CA ALA A 720 -46.64 -190.50 90.56
C ALA A 720 -45.57 -189.56 91.17
N GLU A 721 -44.56 -190.10 91.85
CA GLU A 721 -43.42 -189.32 92.34
C GLU A 721 -42.59 -188.73 91.19
N ASP A 722 -42.28 -189.54 90.16
CA ASP A 722 -41.51 -189.10 88.99
C ASP A 722 -42.25 -188.00 88.20
N LEU A 723 -43.57 -188.10 88.05
CA LEU A 723 -44.40 -187.07 87.41
C LEU A 723 -44.42 -185.75 88.20
N ALA A 724 -44.41 -185.81 89.53
CA ALA A 724 -44.33 -184.62 90.36
C ALA A 724 -43.01 -183.85 90.15
N VAL A 725 -41.90 -184.56 89.95
CA VAL A 725 -40.59 -183.96 89.64
C VAL A 725 -40.59 -183.28 88.28
N VAL A 726 -41.21 -183.89 87.27
CA VAL A 726 -41.38 -183.28 85.94
C VAL A 726 -42.14 -181.96 86.04
N LEU A 727 -43.26 -181.94 86.77
CA LEU A 727 -44.06 -180.73 86.97
C LEU A 727 -43.29 -179.62 87.69
N ALA A 728 -42.54 -179.96 88.75
CA ALA A 728 -41.72 -178.99 89.47
C ALA A 728 -40.60 -178.41 88.59
N THR A 729 -40.01 -179.22 87.71
CA THR A 729 -38.91 -178.78 86.83
C THR A 729 -39.42 -177.82 85.75
N ILE A 730 -40.59 -178.09 85.16
CA ILE A 730 -41.19 -177.18 84.17
C ILE A 730 -41.70 -175.88 84.83
N ASP A 731 -42.27 -175.96 86.02
CA ASP A 731 -42.74 -174.76 86.74
C ASP A 731 -41.61 -173.85 87.23
N ALA A 732 -40.39 -174.38 87.33
CA ALA A 732 -39.21 -173.60 87.68
C ALA A 732 -38.66 -172.73 86.53
N ILE A 733 -39.13 -172.91 85.29
CA ILE A 733 -38.67 -172.11 84.15
C ILE A 733 -39.30 -170.69 84.22
N PRO A 734 -38.51 -169.60 84.24
CA PRO A 734 -39.04 -168.24 84.31
C PRO A 734 -39.90 -167.89 83.09
N GLN A 735 -41.09 -167.34 83.32
CA GLN A 735 -42.03 -166.92 82.27
C GLN A 735 -41.43 -165.89 81.30
N GLU A 736 -40.58 -164.99 81.80
CA GLU A 736 -39.94 -163.93 81.01
C GLU A 736 -38.97 -164.49 79.95
N GLU A 737 -38.36 -165.66 80.18
CA GLU A 737 -37.46 -166.29 79.21
C GLU A 737 -38.22 -167.11 78.15
N LEU A 738 -39.44 -167.56 78.48
CA LEU A 738 -40.33 -168.31 77.61
C LEU A 738 -41.20 -167.42 76.73
N SER A 739 -41.67 -166.27 77.24
CA SER A 739 -42.56 -165.35 76.52
C SER A 739 -42.09 -164.94 75.12
N PRO A 740 -40.82 -164.59 74.88
CA PRO A 740 -40.37 -164.27 73.53
C PRO A 740 -40.15 -165.51 72.63
N ARG A 741 -40.17 -166.72 73.19
CA ARG A 741 -39.93 -168.00 72.49
C ARG A 741 -41.24 -168.80 72.36
N ASN A 742 -42.15 -168.26 71.55
CA ASN A 742 -43.55 -168.72 71.44
C ASN A 742 -43.74 -170.25 71.30
N GLN A 743 -42.90 -170.93 70.52
CA GLN A 743 -43.03 -172.39 70.34
C GLN A 743 -42.54 -173.16 71.58
N LEU A 744 -41.47 -172.69 72.22
CA LEU A 744 -40.93 -173.26 73.45
C LEU A 744 -41.92 -173.18 74.62
N ALA A 745 -42.56 -172.02 74.76
CA ALA A 745 -43.59 -171.78 75.76
C ALA A 745 -44.79 -172.72 75.60
N ARG A 746 -45.19 -173.01 74.35
CA ARG A 746 -46.25 -173.99 74.05
C ARG A 746 -45.83 -175.40 74.43
N ASP A 747 -44.62 -175.80 74.06
CA ASP A 747 -44.10 -177.14 74.30
C ASP A 747 -43.98 -177.45 75.81
N ALA A 748 -43.45 -176.50 76.60
CA ALA A 748 -43.38 -176.62 78.05
C ALA A 748 -44.78 -176.75 78.70
N ASN A 749 -45.75 -175.94 78.26
CA ASN A 749 -47.13 -176.05 78.74
C ASN A 749 -47.78 -177.39 78.36
N ASN A 750 -47.51 -177.92 77.17
CA ASN A 750 -48.10 -179.16 76.69
C ASN A 750 -47.59 -180.37 77.50
N ILE A 751 -46.30 -180.39 77.85
CA ILE A 751 -45.72 -181.41 78.74
C ILE A 751 -46.32 -181.29 80.15
N LYS A 752 -46.47 -180.06 80.66
CA LYS A 752 -47.11 -179.78 81.95
C LYS A 752 -48.55 -180.27 81.99
N GLU A 753 -49.31 -180.14 80.91
CA GLU A 753 -50.67 -180.72 80.83
C GLU A 753 -50.67 -182.24 80.72
N GLN A 754 -49.75 -182.84 79.98
CA GLN A 754 -49.68 -184.31 79.86
C GLN A 754 -49.21 -185.02 81.14
N ALA A 755 -48.42 -184.35 81.97
CA ALA A 755 -47.94 -184.88 83.24
C ALA A 755 -48.97 -184.79 84.38
N LYS A 756 -49.96 -183.87 84.27
CA LYS A 756 -51.11 -183.77 85.17
C LYS A 756 -52.18 -184.80 84.82
#